data_AF-T1K0C2-F1
#
_entry.id   AF-T1K0C2-F1
#
_cell.length_a   1.000
_cell.length_b   1.000
_cell.length_c   1.000
_cell.angle_alpha   90.00
_cell.angle_beta   90.00
_cell.angle_gamma   90.00
#
_symmetry.space_group_name_H-M   'P 1'
#
loop_
_entity.id
_entity.type
_entity.pdbx_description
1 polymer ?
#
loop_
_entity_poly.entity_id
_entity_poly.type
_entity_poly.pdbx_seq_one_letter_code
_entity_poly.pdbx_strand_id
1 'polypeptide(L)'
;MPIDLPLDIEDGNWLIKAKLTDESDSSVQIKVDEYIQSKNGTIRGKIVAKIGKEDPMDIFYTDAKHYERLRVRDPLCDHFLYKNKEGWDRFLDGVEKDNFANHLILVGPSVIFRINKLSPVWTSGQDVVIRGFKQHSATFSLDPTLNVWFYYNGNSLEGLKRPTRALFSGYDHKSYVRTEGRFWYDLYTITRIDQNFDTIVTVSNVMNACAPEPGLVCTQYFNYTSTSIPFPKLTQHALHFIVKAKDLNAGPEKKEEVYADEKNQILRSKSATYGKDNKLITTDIIYDYQLGLEYEFTDEGKCSVSPMSLSAPGLVQDSSLTYGNYKLDLNRLLNFDLNYRYLGPALFGDRDEIGIHAWEILNKGAELGGQSYPNVVTTQYFSELTDGRTDYTLVGTTKKAYDSNRQDILGLILKLSSMSSSDSMEKFSVRDCYADPKAQKTIAFFFTCTDIPCDYFNQYYYQMQDKVKEALVNIGTISASRIANIEPIIGSKEIITYVTILDFPGIKSKDKMQNMKLAEDTLATSSSVMIDEEACLRTNSYKYEPFTAIAFYKTENGNVCQRIDGKKVKLIEDENNGMPCSVFMTPLKNIYRYSRELPLENIHEKLAHIEISLVSPNNNAMFTLTPYQVKDVTKVNDNLTNSIYENIIQNTKLMEDKLNTIQVFGTIDLSSCHRKCVQSAENSCRSFSFCTYADRVECFVSTISNVSSEKITHEASCGTYLIENLTKFKKISLKKFNNIEKSVAFESSLGKCASLCSNSESCKSFQFCSGSCSLAGYYTDESSVYSESCDIYFPKVLDRFELTGKWIVADVFHTELNLNADECAALCFQWNDYDTVCQSFNFCPAHGKTSSMCHLSKYSRHDANEKLIHSDTCQNYERTKQSENEQRNTEIISKVTHSGQVYGIIVLFVTTGLVSGIVVAMVYLKFFSVKSDATQIYNRNTFSWSKQLNDERQSVNGEGSLQISSDYAVPVSE
;
A
#
# COMPACT_ATOMS: atom_id res chain seq x y z
N MET A 1 -33.15 16.59 -48.02
CA MET A 1 -32.25 15.46 -47.72
C MET A 1 -32.68 14.76 -46.43
N PRO A 2 -32.41 13.44 -46.26
CA PRO A 2 -32.94 12.67 -45.13
C PRO A 2 -32.44 13.12 -43.75
N ILE A 3 -31.22 13.65 -43.67
CA ILE A 3 -30.65 14.21 -42.44
C ILE A 3 -31.41 15.44 -41.91
N ASP A 4 -32.13 16.14 -42.78
CA ASP A 4 -32.96 17.30 -42.42
C ASP A 4 -34.28 16.91 -41.71
N LEU A 5 -34.62 15.62 -41.72
CA LEU A 5 -35.83 15.09 -41.07
C LEU A 5 -35.53 14.56 -39.66
N PRO A 6 -36.42 14.81 -38.68
CA PRO A 6 -36.26 14.30 -37.32
C PRO A 6 -36.31 12.76 -37.31
N LEU A 7 -35.52 12.15 -36.43
CA LEU A 7 -35.60 10.71 -36.18
C LEU A 7 -36.77 10.45 -35.23
N ASP A 8 -37.79 9.75 -35.73
CA ASP A 8 -39.00 9.40 -34.99
C ASP A 8 -39.01 7.91 -34.67
N ILE A 9 -38.67 7.55 -33.44
CA ILE A 9 -38.59 6.17 -32.97
C ILE A 9 -39.19 6.06 -31.57
N GLU A 10 -39.80 4.92 -31.24
CA GLU A 10 -40.42 4.71 -29.93
C GLU A 10 -39.36 4.54 -28.83
N ASP A 11 -39.59 5.12 -27.65
CA ASP A 11 -38.67 5.02 -26.51
C ASP A 11 -38.34 3.57 -26.13
N GLY A 12 -37.05 3.28 -26.02
CA GLY A 12 -36.46 1.94 -25.91
C GLY A 12 -35.11 1.85 -26.63
N ASN A 13 -34.49 0.67 -26.54
CA ASN A 13 -33.24 0.35 -27.25
C ASN A 13 -33.58 -0.42 -28.53
N TRP A 14 -33.00 -0.02 -29.66
CA TRP A 14 -33.27 -0.55 -30.99
C TRP A 14 -31.99 -0.93 -31.71
N LEU A 15 -31.98 -2.13 -32.31
CA LEU A 15 -30.92 -2.61 -33.18
C LEU A 15 -31.47 -2.75 -34.60
N ILE A 16 -30.80 -2.10 -35.55
CA ILE A 16 -31.07 -2.23 -36.98
C ILE A 16 -29.83 -2.86 -37.64
N LYS A 17 -29.99 -4.05 -38.24
CA LYS A 17 -28.91 -4.71 -38.99
C LYS A 17 -29.18 -4.65 -40.47
N ALA A 18 -28.22 -4.11 -41.21
CA ALA A 18 -28.40 -3.81 -42.62
C ALA A 18 -27.15 -4.03 -43.48
N LYS A 19 -27.35 -3.99 -44.78
CA LYS A 19 -26.29 -3.88 -45.77
C LYS A 19 -26.65 -2.83 -46.82
N LEU A 20 -25.75 -1.88 -47.03
CA LEU A 20 -25.78 -0.98 -48.18
C LEU A 20 -25.05 -1.64 -49.36
N THR A 21 -25.60 -1.53 -50.56
CA THR A 21 -24.98 -2.05 -51.80
C THR A 21 -25.38 -1.16 -52.97
N ASP A 22 -24.42 -0.82 -53.83
CA ASP A 22 -24.63 -0.07 -55.06
C ASP A 22 -25.39 -0.93 -56.10
N GLU A 23 -26.35 -0.35 -56.83
CA GLU A 23 -27.03 -0.99 -57.95
C GLU A 23 -26.09 -1.17 -59.16
N SER A 24 -25.12 -0.28 -59.33
CA SER A 24 -24.14 -0.27 -60.42
C SER A 24 -22.88 -1.11 -60.13
N ASP A 25 -22.39 -1.14 -58.88
CA ASP A 25 -21.28 -1.98 -58.44
C ASP A 25 -21.62 -2.83 -57.19
N SER A 26 -22.26 -3.97 -57.43
CA SER A 26 -22.60 -4.96 -56.39
C SER A 26 -21.39 -5.64 -55.70
N SER A 27 -20.15 -5.34 -56.11
CA SER A 27 -18.94 -5.83 -55.44
C SER A 27 -18.67 -5.09 -54.13
N VAL A 28 -19.03 -3.81 -54.05
CA VAL A 28 -18.89 -2.99 -52.83
C VAL A 28 -20.08 -3.24 -51.91
N GLN A 29 -19.88 -4.12 -50.94
CA GLN A 29 -20.88 -4.47 -49.93
C GLN A 29 -20.46 -3.93 -48.57
N ILE A 30 -21.31 -3.05 -48.01
CA ILE A 30 -21.05 -2.33 -46.77
C ILE A 30 -22.05 -2.82 -45.72
N LYS A 31 -21.56 -3.49 -44.68
CA LYS A 31 -22.39 -3.92 -43.55
C LYS A 31 -22.56 -2.74 -42.59
N VAL A 32 -23.79 -2.52 -42.13
CA VAL A 32 -24.13 -1.41 -41.25
C VAL A 32 -25.05 -1.93 -40.14
N ASP A 33 -24.51 -2.04 -38.93
CA ASP A 33 -25.27 -2.37 -37.73
C ASP A 33 -25.42 -1.09 -36.88
N GLU A 34 -26.66 -0.63 -36.67
CA GLU A 34 -26.96 0.59 -35.93
C GLU A 34 -27.68 0.26 -34.61
N TYR A 35 -27.08 0.75 -33.53
CA TYR A 35 -27.60 0.71 -32.17
C TYR A 35 -28.18 2.09 -31.86
N ILE A 36 -29.41 2.14 -31.35
CA ILE A 36 -30.13 3.38 -31.04
C ILE A 36 -30.74 3.25 -29.65
N GLN A 37 -30.71 4.32 -28.87
CA GLN A 37 -31.50 4.48 -27.65
C GLN A 37 -32.36 5.73 -27.81
N SER A 38 -33.66 5.61 -27.58
CA SER A 38 -34.55 6.75 -27.34
C SER A 38 -35.08 6.69 -25.91
N LYS A 39 -35.02 7.82 -25.20
CA LYS A 39 -35.49 7.95 -23.82
C LYS A 39 -35.94 9.38 -23.54
N ASN A 40 -37.21 9.56 -23.20
CA ASN A 40 -37.85 10.86 -22.97
C ASN A 40 -37.63 11.87 -24.12
N GLY A 41 -37.59 11.38 -25.37
CA GLY A 41 -37.33 12.23 -26.55
C GLY A 41 -35.90 12.77 -26.66
N THR A 42 -34.93 12.13 -26.00
CA THR A 42 -33.49 12.25 -26.33
C THR A 42 -33.04 10.98 -27.03
N ILE A 43 -32.37 11.12 -28.18
CA ILE A 43 -31.91 10.00 -29.00
C ILE A 43 -30.39 10.01 -29.14
N ARG A 44 -29.77 8.85 -28.93
CA ARG A 44 -28.37 8.56 -29.25
C ARG A 44 -28.27 7.35 -30.16
N GLY A 45 -27.24 7.31 -30.99
CA GLY A 45 -26.93 6.14 -31.78
C GLY A 45 -25.45 5.93 -32.04
N LYS A 46 -25.09 4.66 -32.25
CA LYS A 46 -23.79 4.18 -32.72
C LYS A 46 -24.05 3.36 -33.98
N ILE A 47 -23.50 3.81 -35.10
CA ILE A 47 -23.50 3.10 -36.37
C ILE A 47 -22.15 2.40 -36.52
N VAL A 48 -22.13 1.08 -36.64
CA VAL A 48 -20.95 0.27 -36.90
C VAL A 48 -20.91 -0.07 -38.38
N ALA A 49 -20.00 0.56 -39.14
CA ALA A 49 -19.88 0.40 -40.58
C ALA A 49 -18.63 -0.42 -40.94
N LYS A 50 -18.79 -1.49 -41.74
CA LYS A 50 -17.69 -2.28 -42.30
C LYS A 50 -17.77 -2.30 -43.83
N ILE A 51 -16.79 -1.68 -44.49
CA ILE A 51 -16.69 -1.55 -45.95
C ILE A 51 -15.81 -2.69 -46.47
N GLY A 52 -16.40 -3.62 -47.24
CA GLY A 52 -15.65 -4.71 -47.87
C GLY A 52 -14.86 -5.57 -46.86
N LYS A 53 -13.53 -5.48 -46.92
CA LYS A 53 -12.61 -6.20 -46.02
C LYS A 53 -12.05 -5.37 -44.86
N GLU A 54 -12.09 -4.03 -44.96
CA GLU A 54 -11.51 -3.12 -43.95
C GLU A 54 -12.09 -3.33 -42.57
N ASP A 55 -11.37 -2.95 -41.53
CA ASP A 55 -11.86 -3.02 -40.15
C ASP A 55 -13.03 -2.06 -39.90
N PRO A 56 -13.99 -2.48 -39.04
CA PRO A 56 -15.19 -1.70 -38.78
C PRO A 56 -14.83 -0.36 -38.13
N MET A 57 -15.62 0.66 -38.45
CA MET A 57 -15.54 1.97 -37.81
C MET A 57 -16.86 2.30 -37.12
N ASP A 58 -16.74 2.94 -35.96
CA ASP A 58 -17.87 3.41 -35.16
C ASP A 58 -18.19 4.85 -35.52
N ILE A 59 -19.48 5.18 -35.62
CA ILE A 59 -19.95 6.52 -35.95
C ILE A 59 -21.06 6.89 -34.96
N PHE A 60 -20.76 7.79 -34.05
CA PHE A 60 -21.66 8.23 -32.98
C PHE A 60 -22.48 9.45 -33.41
N TYR A 61 -23.72 9.54 -32.90
CA TYR A 61 -24.61 10.68 -33.10
C TYR A 61 -25.59 10.90 -31.95
N THR A 62 -26.15 12.11 -31.88
CA THR A 62 -27.33 12.45 -31.07
C THR A 62 -28.26 13.38 -31.85
N ASP A 63 -29.55 13.32 -31.59
CA ASP A 63 -30.57 14.23 -32.12
C ASP A 63 -30.35 15.70 -31.75
N ALA A 64 -29.88 15.97 -30.52
CA ALA A 64 -29.54 17.32 -30.06
C ALA A 64 -28.42 18.00 -30.90
N LYS A 65 -27.67 17.22 -31.68
CA LYS A 65 -26.66 17.67 -32.64
C LYS A 65 -26.79 16.89 -33.95
N HIS A 66 -28.00 16.80 -34.49
CA HIS A 66 -28.32 15.88 -35.60
C HIS A 66 -27.47 16.08 -36.88
N TYR A 67 -26.93 17.28 -37.11
CA TYR A 67 -26.01 17.58 -38.22
C TYR A 67 -24.53 17.22 -37.98
N GLU A 68 -24.17 16.68 -36.81
CA GLU A 68 -22.78 16.32 -36.48
C GLU A 68 -22.60 14.80 -36.38
N ARG A 69 -21.41 14.27 -36.72
CA ARG A 69 -20.99 12.88 -36.45
C ARG A 69 -19.60 12.82 -35.85
N LEU A 70 -19.38 11.88 -34.93
CA LEU A 70 -18.05 11.55 -34.41
C LEU A 70 -17.71 10.14 -34.88
N ARG A 71 -16.82 10.06 -35.88
CA ARG A 71 -16.23 8.82 -36.35
C ARG A 71 -15.12 8.39 -35.40
N VAL A 72 -15.01 7.10 -35.10
CA VAL A 72 -13.87 6.46 -34.43
C VAL A 72 -13.40 5.28 -35.27
N ARG A 73 -12.09 5.23 -35.55
CA ARG A 73 -11.39 4.12 -36.21
C ARG A 73 -9.99 4.05 -35.59
N ASP A 74 -9.62 2.88 -35.08
CA ASP A 74 -8.36 2.65 -34.37
C ASP A 74 -8.17 3.72 -33.25
N PRO A 75 -6.97 4.29 -32.92
CA PRO A 75 -6.88 5.28 -31.85
C PRO A 75 -7.33 6.70 -32.28
N LEU A 76 -8.08 6.86 -33.38
CA LEU A 76 -8.41 8.16 -33.96
C LEU A 76 -9.90 8.48 -33.83
N CYS A 77 -10.20 9.75 -33.56
CA CYS A 77 -11.54 10.31 -33.75
C CYS A 77 -11.51 11.40 -34.83
N ASP A 78 -12.57 11.47 -35.63
CA ASP A 78 -12.81 12.54 -36.60
C ASP A 78 -14.23 13.07 -36.45
N HIS A 79 -14.34 14.40 -36.36
CA HIS A 79 -15.63 15.10 -36.39
C HIS A 79 -16.02 15.45 -37.82
N PHE A 80 -17.27 15.16 -38.17
CA PHE A 80 -17.88 15.36 -39.48
C PHE A 80 -19.07 16.32 -39.30
N LEU A 81 -19.15 17.36 -40.13
CA LEU A 81 -20.20 18.38 -40.08
C LEU A 81 -21.05 18.36 -41.35
N TYR A 82 -22.37 18.31 -41.19
CA TYR A 82 -23.32 18.53 -42.28
C TYR A 82 -23.64 20.02 -42.42
N LYS A 83 -23.20 20.62 -43.51
CA LYS A 83 -23.28 22.06 -43.77
C LYS A 83 -24.13 22.36 -45.00
N ASN A 84 -24.88 23.46 -44.93
CA ASN A 84 -25.67 23.94 -46.05
C ASN A 84 -24.76 24.40 -47.21
N LYS A 85 -24.98 23.87 -48.42
CA LYS A 85 -24.16 24.05 -49.64
C LYS A 85 -22.76 23.39 -49.68
N GLU A 86 -22.37 22.63 -48.66
CA GLU A 86 -21.18 21.76 -48.72
C GLU A 86 -21.53 20.26 -48.60
N GLY A 87 -22.64 19.91 -47.93
CA GLY A 87 -23.00 18.53 -47.59
C GLY A 87 -22.27 18.09 -46.32
N TRP A 88 -21.89 16.81 -46.22
CA TRP A 88 -20.89 16.40 -45.23
C TRP A 88 -19.51 16.95 -45.64
N ASP A 89 -18.82 17.61 -44.72
CA ASP A 89 -17.51 18.22 -45.01
C ASP A 89 -16.33 17.24 -45.05
N ARG A 90 -16.60 15.96 -44.87
CA ARG A 90 -15.65 14.84 -44.96
C ARG A 90 -16.31 13.58 -45.52
N PHE A 91 -15.48 12.68 -46.01
CA PHE A 91 -15.86 11.35 -46.49
C PHE A 91 -15.30 10.27 -45.58
N LEU A 92 -16.01 9.16 -45.46
CA LEU A 92 -15.49 7.93 -44.88
C LEU A 92 -14.55 7.26 -45.89
N ASP A 93 -13.41 6.75 -45.43
CA ASP A 93 -12.46 6.02 -46.28
C ASP A 93 -13.16 4.85 -47.00
N GLY A 94 -12.77 4.61 -48.25
CA GLY A 94 -13.36 3.56 -49.11
C GLY A 94 -14.68 3.93 -49.80
N VAL A 95 -15.27 5.10 -49.53
CA VAL A 95 -16.45 5.65 -50.24
C VAL A 95 -16.26 7.11 -50.68
N GLU A 96 -15.02 7.58 -50.82
CA GLU A 96 -14.68 8.98 -51.15
C GLU A 96 -15.11 9.43 -52.56
N LYS A 97 -15.51 8.47 -53.40
CA LYS A 97 -16.01 8.71 -54.77
C LYS A 97 -17.54 8.84 -54.85
N ASP A 98 -18.27 8.43 -53.82
CA ASP A 98 -19.73 8.53 -53.79
C ASP A 98 -20.23 9.25 -52.53
N ASN A 99 -20.50 10.54 -52.72
CA ASN A 99 -21.03 11.44 -51.71
C ASN A 99 -22.38 10.97 -51.14
N PHE A 100 -23.16 10.21 -51.90
CA PHE A 100 -24.49 9.76 -51.49
C PHE A 100 -24.44 8.43 -50.71
N ALA A 101 -23.55 7.51 -51.05
CA ALA A 101 -23.17 6.38 -50.19
C ALA A 101 -22.65 6.88 -48.83
N ASN A 102 -21.73 7.84 -48.84
CA ASN A 102 -21.21 8.50 -47.63
C ASN A 102 -22.35 9.11 -46.79
N HIS A 103 -23.30 9.82 -47.42
CA HIS A 103 -24.48 10.37 -46.74
C HIS A 103 -25.35 9.26 -46.12
N LEU A 104 -25.65 8.17 -46.84
CA LEU A 104 -26.50 7.09 -46.36
C LEU A 104 -25.87 6.29 -45.21
N ILE A 105 -24.54 6.16 -45.16
CA ILE A 105 -23.83 5.55 -44.03
C ILE A 105 -23.84 6.48 -42.81
N LEU A 106 -23.58 7.78 -43.00
CA LEU A 106 -23.56 8.77 -41.91
C LEU A 106 -24.97 9.06 -41.34
N VAL A 107 -26.05 8.93 -42.12
CA VAL A 107 -27.43 9.02 -41.59
C VAL A 107 -27.83 7.76 -40.81
N GLY A 108 -27.38 6.59 -41.27
CA GLY A 108 -27.68 5.28 -40.66
C GLY A 108 -28.97 4.62 -41.18
N PRO A 109 -29.15 3.30 -40.94
CA PRO A 109 -30.36 2.54 -41.27
C PRO A 109 -31.68 3.19 -40.78
N SER A 110 -31.62 3.92 -39.67
CA SER A 110 -32.69 4.73 -39.07
C SER A 110 -33.25 5.81 -39.99
N VAL A 111 -32.63 6.07 -41.14
CA VAL A 111 -33.20 6.83 -42.26
C VAL A 111 -34.64 6.42 -42.59
N ILE A 112 -34.99 5.13 -42.44
CA ILE A 112 -36.36 4.65 -42.68
C ILE A 112 -37.38 5.29 -41.74
N PHE A 113 -37.03 5.45 -40.47
CA PHE A 113 -37.90 6.04 -39.44
C PHE A 113 -38.11 7.55 -39.66
N ARG A 114 -37.07 8.25 -40.13
CA ARG A 114 -37.16 9.67 -40.52
C ARG A 114 -38.18 9.92 -41.63
N ILE A 115 -38.27 9.02 -42.61
CA ILE A 115 -39.13 9.16 -43.79
C ILE A 115 -40.53 8.55 -43.56
N ASN A 116 -40.66 7.53 -42.69
CA ASN A 116 -41.91 6.84 -42.37
C ASN A 116 -43.07 7.78 -41.96
N LYS A 117 -42.79 8.89 -41.27
CA LYS A 117 -43.81 9.91 -40.91
C LYS A 117 -44.51 10.54 -42.13
N LEU A 118 -43.95 10.41 -43.32
CA LEU A 118 -44.53 10.87 -44.59
C LEU A 118 -45.46 9.83 -45.25
N SER A 119 -45.80 8.74 -44.55
CA SER A 119 -46.70 7.65 -44.98
C SER A 119 -47.91 8.09 -45.83
N PRO A 120 -48.67 9.17 -45.50
CA PRO A 120 -49.81 9.62 -46.32
C PRO A 120 -49.48 10.12 -47.74
N VAL A 121 -48.20 10.32 -48.07
CA VAL A 121 -47.74 10.88 -49.36
C VAL A 121 -47.09 9.80 -50.25
N TRP A 122 -47.01 8.54 -49.80
CA TRP A 122 -46.45 7.45 -50.58
C TRP A 122 -47.39 6.98 -51.69
N THR A 123 -46.86 6.82 -52.89
CA THR A 123 -47.58 6.23 -54.03
C THR A 123 -47.33 4.72 -54.03
N SER A 124 -48.39 3.91 -54.09
CA SER A 124 -48.25 2.44 -54.20
C SER A 124 -47.56 2.08 -55.51
N GLY A 125 -46.52 1.24 -55.43
CA GLY A 125 -45.86 0.64 -56.59
C GLY A 125 -46.50 -0.70 -56.96
N GLN A 126 -45.84 -1.43 -57.85
CA GLN A 126 -46.19 -2.82 -58.17
C GLN A 126 -45.58 -3.79 -57.15
N ASP A 127 -46.29 -4.86 -56.83
CA ASP A 127 -45.75 -5.94 -56.00
C ASP A 127 -44.61 -6.66 -56.74
N VAL A 128 -43.53 -6.98 -56.02
CA VAL A 128 -42.32 -7.62 -56.57
C VAL A 128 -41.93 -8.86 -55.75
N VAL A 129 -41.17 -9.78 -56.34
CA VAL A 129 -40.62 -10.93 -55.62
C VAL A 129 -39.17 -10.65 -55.23
N ILE A 130 -38.91 -10.50 -53.93
CA ILE A 130 -37.58 -10.26 -53.36
C ILE A 130 -37.22 -11.43 -52.45
N ARG A 131 -36.04 -12.02 -52.65
CA ARG A 131 -35.53 -13.17 -51.87
C ARG A 131 -36.51 -14.36 -51.79
N GLY A 132 -37.35 -14.55 -52.83
CA GLY A 132 -38.36 -15.60 -52.92
C GLY A 132 -39.74 -15.26 -52.34
N PHE A 133 -39.90 -14.10 -51.69
CA PHE A 133 -41.18 -13.66 -51.10
C PHE A 133 -41.81 -12.54 -51.92
N LYS A 134 -43.14 -12.57 -52.08
CA LYS A 134 -43.91 -11.46 -52.67
C LYS A 134 -43.96 -10.31 -51.66
N GLN A 135 -43.50 -9.14 -52.07
CA GLN A 135 -43.45 -7.93 -51.27
C GLN A 135 -44.29 -6.84 -51.94
N HIS A 136 -44.99 -6.06 -51.13
CA HIS A 136 -45.60 -4.82 -51.58
C HIS A 136 -44.51 -3.75 -51.74
N SER A 137 -44.71 -2.82 -52.67
CA SER A 137 -43.81 -1.68 -52.83
C SER A 137 -44.56 -0.35 -52.76
N ALA A 138 -43.87 0.68 -52.32
CA ALA A 138 -44.33 2.05 -52.35
C ALA A 138 -43.17 2.98 -52.69
N THR A 139 -43.44 4.13 -53.31
CA THR A 139 -42.44 5.14 -53.66
C THR A 139 -42.81 6.54 -53.17
N PHE A 140 -41.80 7.33 -52.86
CA PHE A 140 -41.94 8.72 -52.44
C PHE A 140 -40.72 9.55 -52.87
N SER A 141 -40.96 10.72 -53.45
CA SER A 141 -39.91 11.70 -53.78
C SER A 141 -39.71 12.64 -52.58
N LEU A 142 -38.58 12.50 -51.89
CA LEU A 142 -38.26 13.26 -50.67
C LEU A 142 -38.05 14.75 -50.96
N ASP A 143 -37.35 15.02 -52.05
CA ASP A 143 -37.15 16.31 -52.69
C ASP A 143 -36.87 16.07 -54.19
N PRO A 144 -36.80 17.10 -55.06
CA PRO A 144 -36.60 16.89 -56.51
C PRO A 144 -35.29 16.20 -56.91
N THR A 145 -34.42 15.89 -55.95
CA THR A 145 -33.11 15.25 -56.16
C THR A 145 -32.98 13.88 -55.51
N LEU A 146 -34.02 13.38 -54.82
CA LEU A 146 -33.99 12.09 -54.14
C LEU A 146 -35.35 11.38 -54.17
N ASN A 147 -35.38 10.23 -54.85
CA ASN A 147 -36.49 9.28 -54.85
C ASN A 147 -36.19 8.07 -53.95
N VAL A 148 -37.21 7.59 -53.25
CA VAL A 148 -37.13 6.46 -52.33
C VAL A 148 -38.20 5.43 -52.69
N TRP A 149 -37.87 4.14 -52.58
CA TRP A 149 -38.81 3.04 -52.67
C TRP A 149 -38.66 2.14 -51.45
N PHE A 150 -39.77 1.82 -50.78
CA PHE A 150 -39.80 0.85 -49.68
C PHE A 150 -40.48 -0.44 -50.16
N TYR A 151 -39.89 -1.57 -49.79
CA TYR A 151 -40.37 -2.91 -50.06
C TYR A 151 -40.62 -3.64 -48.75
N TYR A 152 -41.84 -4.15 -48.57
CA TYR A 152 -42.31 -4.63 -47.27
C TYR A 152 -43.31 -5.80 -47.39
N ASN A 153 -43.53 -6.47 -46.25
CA ASN A 153 -44.51 -7.53 -46.10
C ASN A 153 -45.70 -7.02 -45.26
N GLY A 154 -46.89 -7.63 -45.42
CA GLY A 154 -48.06 -7.34 -44.59
C GLY A 154 -48.81 -6.05 -44.97
N ASN A 155 -49.53 -5.48 -44.02
CA ASN A 155 -50.38 -4.29 -44.23
C ASN A 155 -49.51 -3.05 -44.57
N SER A 156 -49.90 -2.29 -45.58
CA SER A 156 -49.24 -1.04 -46.02
C SER A 156 -48.86 -0.10 -44.86
N LEU A 157 -49.79 0.16 -43.93
CA LEU A 157 -49.57 1.08 -42.80
C LEU A 157 -48.59 0.56 -41.73
N GLU A 158 -48.28 -0.73 -41.73
CA GLU A 158 -47.37 -1.37 -40.78
C GLU A 158 -46.02 -1.71 -41.44
N GLY A 159 -46.07 -2.26 -42.66
CA GLY A 159 -44.90 -2.58 -43.48
C GLY A 159 -44.10 -1.34 -43.89
N LEU A 160 -44.74 -0.18 -44.11
CA LEU A 160 -44.03 1.10 -44.30
C LEU A 160 -43.19 1.52 -43.08
N LYS A 161 -43.56 1.09 -41.86
CA LYS A 161 -42.77 1.33 -40.64
C LYS A 161 -41.59 0.39 -40.49
N ARG A 162 -41.62 -0.77 -41.16
CA ARG A 162 -40.61 -1.85 -41.07
C ARG A 162 -40.33 -2.47 -42.45
N PRO A 163 -39.83 -1.69 -43.42
CA PRO A 163 -39.47 -2.22 -44.72
C PRO A 163 -38.32 -3.23 -44.58
N THR A 164 -38.35 -4.29 -45.38
CA THR A 164 -37.28 -5.30 -45.47
C THR A 164 -36.18 -4.89 -46.46
N ARG A 165 -36.48 -3.92 -47.33
CA ARG A 165 -35.54 -3.35 -48.28
C ARG A 165 -35.98 -1.94 -48.67
N ALA A 166 -35.03 -1.03 -48.82
CA ALA A 166 -35.24 0.26 -49.43
C ALA A 166 -34.32 0.46 -50.65
N LEU A 167 -34.77 1.23 -51.64
CA LEU A 167 -33.93 1.80 -52.69
C LEU A 167 -33.91 3.31 -52.52
N PHE A 168 -32.72 3.90 -52.65
CA PHE A 168 -32.52 5.34 -52.74
C PHE A 168 -31.88 5.65 -54.10
N SER A 169 -32.50 6.51 -54.92
CA SER A 169 -31.96 7.00 -56.20
C SER A 169 -31.92 8.51 -56.20
N GLY A 170 -30.73 9.09 -56.34
CA GLY A 170 -30.56 10.55 -56.31
C GLY A 170 -29.16 10.98 -55.92
N TYR A 171 -29.03 12.23 -55.51
CA TYR A 171 -27.78 12.82 -55.02
C TYR A 171 -28.04 13.85 -53.93
N ASP A 172 -27.05 14.11 -53.07
CA ASP A 172 -27.17 15.19 -52.08
C ASP A 172 -27.04 16.57 -52.77
N HIS A 173 -28.16 17.27 -52.94
CA HIS A 173 -28.19 18.60 -53.57
C HIS A 173 -27.45 19.70 -52.80
N LYS A 174 -27.19 19.49 -51.50
CA LYS A 174 -26.35 20.38 -50.68
C LYS A 174 -24.87 20.08 -50.87
N SER A 175 -24.50 18.91 -51.39
CA SER A 175 -23.10 18.61 -51.68
C SER A 175 -22.58 19.35 -52.91
N TYR A 176 -21.29 19.69 -52.89
CA TYR A 176 -20.59 20.31 -53.99
C TYR A 176 -20.44 19.36 -55.19
N VAL A 177 -20.15 18.08 -54.94
CA VAL A 177 -20.10 17.03 -55.97
C VAL A 177 -21.45 16.32 -56.03
N ARG A 178 -22.04 16.25 -57.22
CA ARG A 178 -23.39 15.76 -57.47
C ARG A 178 -23.36 14.49 -58.31
N THR A 179 -22.92 13.40 -57.69
CA THR A 179 -22.98 12.05 -58.27
C THR A 179 -24.37 11.48 -58.04
N GLU A 180 -25.14 11.19 -59.10
CA GLU A 180 -26.40 10.44 -58.96
C GLU A 180 -26.08 8.96 -58.69
N GLY A 181 -26.35 8.52 -57.48
CA GLY A 181 -26.12 7.16 -57.01
C GLY A 181 -27.42 6.39 -56.80
N ARG A 182 -27.33 5.06 -56.82
CA ARG A 182 -28.45 4.15 -56.58
C ARG A 182 -28.09 3.07 -55.58
N PHE A 183 -28.71 3.13 -54.41
CA PHE A 183 -28.31 2.31 -53.27
C PHE A 183 -29.45 1.48 -52.71
N TRP A 184 -29.21 0.18 -52.67
CA TRP A 184 -30.05 -0.81 -52.01
C TRP A 184 -29.68 -0.90 -50.53
N TYR A 185 -30.63 -0.57 -49.67
CA TYR A 185 -30.58 -0.76 -48.23
C TYR A 185 -31.29 -2.07 -47.88
N ASP A 186 -30.53 -3.15 -47.73
CA ASP A 186 -31.04 -4.47 -47.33
C ASP A 186 -31.20 -4.50 -45.81
N LEU A 187 -32.44 -4.55 -45.30
CA LEU A 187 -32.76 -4.52 -43.87
C LEU A 187 -33.04 -5.95 -43.38
N TYR A 188 -32.11 -6.53 -42.63
CA TYR A 188 -32.20 -7.91 -42.13
C TYR A 188 -32.89 -8.00 -40.77
N THR A 189 -32.80 -6.95 -39.97
CA THR A 189 -33.32 -6.92 -38.60
C THR A 189 -33.67 -5.49 -38.24
N ILE A 190 -34.88 -5.26 -37.75
CA ILE A 190 -35.35 -4.00 -37.13
C ILE A 190 -36.03 -4.43 -35.83
N THR A 191 -35.30 -4.42 -34.72
CA THR A 191 -35.78 -5.00 -33.45
C THR A 191 -35.51 -4.08 -32.28
N ARG A 192 -36.54 -3.86 -31.46
CA ARG A 192 -36.40 -3.42 -30.07
C ARG A 192 -35.78 -4.56 -29.25
N ILE A 193 -34.85 -4.25 -28.35
CA ILE A 193 -34.14 -5.24 -27.52
C ILE A 193 -34.12 -4.75 -26.07
N ASP A 194 -34.32 -5.65 -25.11
CA ASP A 194 -34.37 -5.31 -23.68
C ASP A 194 -32.99 -5.18 -23.01
N GLN A 195 -31.92 -5.54 -23.74
CA GLN A 195 -30.54 -5.26 -23.36
C GLN A 195 -30.34 -3.75 -23.21
N ASN A 196 -29.69 -3.31 -22.12
CA ASN A 196 -29.38 -1.90 -21.97
C ASN A 196 -28.30 -1.47 -22.98
N PHE A 197 -28.62 -0.48 -23.82
CA PHE A 197 -27.69 0.11 -24.78
C PHE A 197 -26.97 1.35 -24.23
N ASP A 198 -27.18 1.75 -22.97
CA ASP A 198 -26.44 2.84 -22.31
C ASP A 198 -24.93 2.73 -22.58
N THR A 199 -24.33 1.54 -22.49
CA THR A 199 -22.92 1.22 -22.77
C THR A 199 -22.49 1.32 -24.24
N ILE A 200 -23.43 1.25 -25.18
CA ILE A 200 -23.16 1.03 -26.61
C ILE A 200 -23.34 2.32 -27.42
N VAL A 201 -24.36 3.12 -27.09
CA VAL A 201 -24.70 4.37 -27.82
C VAL A 201 -24.31 5.64 -27.05
N THR A 202 -24.22 5.53 -25.72
CA THR A 202 -23.43 6.43 -24.90
C THR A 202 -22.11 5.70 -24.68
N VAL A 203 -20.97 6.38 -24.80
CA VAL A 203 -19.72 5.76 -24.40
C VAL A 203 -19.42 6.28 -23.01
N SER A 204 -19.23 5.32 -22.09
CA SER A 204 -19.34 5.44 -20.63
C SER A 204 -20.76 5.50 -20.02
N ASN A 205 -20.91 4.88 -18.84
CA ASN A 205 -22.18 4.60 -18.17
C ASN A 205 -22.53 5.65 -17.10
N VAL A 206 -23.65 6.37 -17.26
CA VAL A 206 -24.19 7.40 -16.33
C VAL A 206 -23.61 8.82 -16.50
N MET A 207 -23.72 9.40 -17.72
CA MET A 207 -24.23 10.78 -17.95
C MET A 207 -24.07 11.23 -19.40
N ASN A 208 -25.12 11.06 -20.21
CA ASN A 208 -25.55 11.90 -21.34
C ASN A 208 -24.56 12.45 -22.41
N ALA A 209 -23.30 12.00 -22.46
CA ALA A 209 -22.29 12.46 -23.43
C ALA A 209 -21.83 11.31 -24.35
N CYS A 210 -21.65 11.59 -25.64
CA CYS A 210 -21.05 10.65 -26.58
C CYS A 210 -19.54 10.94 -26.67
N ALA A 211 -18.76 10.42 -25.71
CA ALA A 211 -17.32 10.59 -25.60
C ALA A 211 -16.62 9.20 -25.61
N PRO A 212 -15.74 8.90 -26.59
CA PRO A 212 -15.20 7.54 -26.82
C PRO A 212 -14.46 6.87 -25.65
N GLU A 213 -14.06 5.60 -25.85
CA GLU A 213 -13.23 4.87 -24.88
C GLU A 213 -11.96 5.67 -24.54
N PRO A 214 -11.59 5.84 -23.26
CA PRO A 214 -10.49 6.73 -22.92
C PRO A 214 -9.11 6.32 -23.46
N GLY A 215 -8.32 7.32 -23.80
CA GLY A 215 -7.05 7.21 -24.49
C GLY A 215 -7.23 6.99 -25.99
N LEU A 216 -7.82 7.97 -26.69
CA LEU A 216 -7.73 8.12 -28.15
C LEU A 216 -7.13 9.48 -28.50
N VAL A 217 -6.53 9.62 -29.68
CA VAL A 217 -6.03 10.90 -30.20
C VAL A 217 -7.21 11.74 -30.73
N CYS A 218 -8.05 12.20 -29.80
CA CYS A 218 -9.28 12.91 -30.10
C CYS A 218 -9.21 14.40 -29.71
N THR A 219 -9.67 15.27 -30.60
CA THR A 219 -9.61 16.74 -30.40
C THR A 219 -10.98 17.38 -30.16
N GLN A 220 -12.06 16.67 -30.50
CA GLN A 220 -13.43 17.18 -30.51
C GLN A 220 -14.38 16.05 -30.05
N TYR A 221 -15.11 16.30 -28.96
CA TYR A 221 -16.09 15.38 -28.37
C TYR A 221 -17.49 15.98 -28.45
N PHE A 222 -18.53 15.15 -28.34
CA PHE A 222 -19.91 15.65 -28.24
C PHE A 222 -20.23 16.25 -26.88
N ASN A 223 -19.70 17.46 -26.64
CA ASN A 223 -20.03 18.27 -25.49
C ASN A 223 -21.52 18.65 -25.52
N TYR A 224 -22.31 18.00 -24.65
CA TYR A 224 -23.69 18.33 -24.36
C TYR A 224 -23.72 19.38 -23.25
N THR A 225 -24.41 20.50 -23.44
CA THR A 225 -24.38 21.64 -22.51
C THR A 225 -25.24 21.42 -21.27
N SER A 226 -24.80 20.53 -20.39
CA SER A 226 -25.33 20.35 -19.04
C SER A 226 -24.16 20.36 -18.04
N THR A 227 -23.79 21.56 -17.57
CA THR A 227 -22.67 21.87 -16.65
C THR A 227 -21.29 21.35 -17.06
N SER A 228 -20.34 22.28 -17.25
CA SER A 228 -18.92 21.94 -17.33
C SER A 228 -18.45 21.42 -15.97
N ILE A 229 -18.45 20.10 -15.77
CA ILE A 229 -17.95 19.50 -14.52
C ILE A 229 -16.47 19.86 -14.39
N PRO A 230 -16.05 20.58 -13.32
CA PRO A 230 -14.68 21.00 -13.16
C PRO A 230 -13.75 19.80 -13.03
N PHE A 231 -12.48 19.95 -13.43
CA PHE A 231 -11.47 18.95 -13.12
C PHE A 231 -11.31 18.87 -11.58
N PRO A 232 -11.37 17.67 -10.97
CA PRO A 232 -11.24 17.51 -9.53
C PRO A 232 -9.90 18.05 -8.99
N LYS A 233 -9.94 18.56 -7.76
CA LYS A 233 -8.72 18.84 -7.01
C LYS A 233 -8.26 17.56 -6.32
N LEU A 234 -6.94 17.35 -6.26
CA LEU A 234 -6.37 16.31 -5.41
C LEU A 234 -6.65 16.65 -3.95
N THR A 235 -7.23 15.71 -3.20
CA THR A 235 -7.56 15.87 -1.77
C THR A 235 -6.54 15.20 -0.86
N GLN A 236 -5.71 14.30 -1.41
CA GLN A 236 -4.65 13.61 -0.67
C GLN A 236 -3.33 14.40 -0.71
N HIS A 237 -2.75 14.66 0.47
CA HIS A 237 -1.39 15.22 0.59
C HIS A 237 -0.29 14.16 0.66
N ALA A 238 -0.65 12.88 0.65
CA ALA A 238 0.28 11.76 0.53
C ALA A 238 -0.38 10.61 -0.24
N LEU A 239 0.40 9.91 -1.07
CA LEU A 239 -0.10 8.90 -1.99
C LEU A 239 0.94 7.83 -2.31
N HIS A 240 0.45 6.62 -2.59
CA HIS A 240 1.23 5.48 -3.07
C HIS A 240 0.62 5.02 -4.40
N PHE A 241 1.45 4.83 -5.42
CA PHE A 241 1.03 4.30 -6.70
C PHE A 241 2.08 3.39 -7.34
N ILE A 242 1.62 2.45 -8.15
CA ILE A 242 2.46 1.61 -9.00
C ILE A 242 2.27 2.05 -10.45
N VAL A 243 3.37 2.43 -11.10
CA VAL A 243 3.46 2.61 -12.55
C VAL A 243 3.78 1.27 -13.19
N LYS A 244 2.99 0.89 -14.20
CA LYS A 244 3.27 -0.20 -15.12
C LYS A 244 3.49 0.38 -16.51
N ALA A 245 4.67 0.14 -17.09
CA ALA A 245 4.99 0.53 -18.45
C ALA A 245 4.95 -0.67 -19.39
N LYS A 246 3.95 -0.67 -20.28
CA LYS A 246 3.86 -1.59 -21.41
C LYS A 246 4.36 -0.87 -22.66
N ASP A 247 5.65 -1.01 -22.92
CA ASP A 247 6.21 -0.77 -24.25
C ASP A 247 5.70 -1.88 -25.17
N LEU A 248 5.14 -1.52 -26.33
CA LEU A 248 4.59 -2.48 -27.29
C LEU A 248 5.66 -3.07 -28.22
N ASN A 249 6.87 -2.52 -28.23
CA ASN A 249 7.95 -2.87 -29.16
C ASN A 249 9.28 -3.26 -28.48
N ALA A 250 9.51 -2.96 -27.19
CA ALA A 250 10.79 -3.18 -26.52
C ALA A 250 10.72 -3.79 -25.11
N GLY A 251 11.01 -5.10 -25.03
CA GLY A 251 11.49 -5.76 -23.81
C GLY A 251 10.44 -6.07 -22.73
N PRO A 252 10.88 -6.42 -21.50
CA PRO A 252 9.98 -6.76 -20.39
C PRO A 252 9.27 -5.53 -19.80
N GLU A 253 8.10 -5.77 -19.18
CA GLU A 253 7.33 -4.74 -18.46
C GLU A 253 8.20 -4.05 -17.38
N LYS A 254 8.35 -2.72 -17.47
CA LYS A 254 9.00 -1.95 -16.40
C LYS A 254 7.97 -1.63 -15.32
N LYS A 255 8.33 -1.89 -14.06
CA LYS A 255 7.53 -1.50 -12.89
C LYS A 255 8.28 -0.40 -12.13
N GLU A 256 7.56 0.66 -11.79
CA GLU A 256 7.97 1.66 -10.81
C GLU A 256 6.93 1.71 -9.67
N GLU A 257 7.39 1.88 -8.44
CA GLU A 257 6.55 1.95 -7.24
C GLU A 257 6.95 3.21 -6.47
N VAL A 258 6.01 4.14 -6.33
CA VAL A 258 6.26 5.50 -5.85
C VAL A 258 5.40 5.79 -4.62
N TYR A 259 6.05 6.27 -3.56
CA TYR A 259 5.45 6.78 -2.35
C TYR A 259 5.79 8.28 -2.26
N ALA A 260 4.80 9.16 -2.12
CA ALA A 260 5.02 10.60 -2.08
C ALA A 260 4.22 11.24 -0.95
N ASP A 261 4.82 12.20 -0.24
CA ASP A 261 4.23 12.93 0.88
C ASP A 261 4.58 14.43 0.73
N GLU A 262 3.59 15.21 0.30
CA GLU A 262 3.69 16.65 0.05
C GLU A 262 3.86 17.45 1.34
N LYS A 263 3.31 16.94 2.44
CA LYS A 263 3.32 17.61 3.74
C LYS A 263 4.69 17.49 4.39
N ASN A 264 5.26 16.29 4.37
CA ASN A 264 6.63 16.03 4.81
C ASN A 264 7.69 16.36 3.76
N GLN A 265 7.29 16.73 2.53
CA GLN A 265 8.17 17.13 1.42
C GLN A 265 9.22 16.06 1.10
N ILE A 266 8.75 14.82 0.92
CA ILE A 266 9.57 13.62 0.71
C ILE A 266 8.90 12.66 -0.29
N LEU A 267 9.70 11.97 -1.10
CA LEU A 267 9.26 10.99 -2.10
C LEU A 267 10.23 9.81 -2.13
N ARG A 268 9.73 8.59 -2.37
CA ARG A 268 10.54 7.39 -2.66
C ARG A 268 10.08 6.80 -3.98
N SER A 269 11.00 6.56 -4.90
CA SER A 269 10.74 5.75 -6.10
C SER A 269 11.61 4.48 -6.05
N LYS A 270 10.96 3.34 -6.30
CA LYS A 270 11.60 2.05 -6.56
C LYS A 270 11.31 1.66 -8.01
N SER A 271 12.31 1.65 -8.89
CA SER A 271 12.14 1.20 -10.28
C SER A 271 12.96 -0.05 -10.57
N ALA A 272 12.35 -0.99 -11.30
CA ALA A 272 12.98 -2.23 -11.75
C ALA A 272 12.98 -2.29 -13.27
N THR A 273 14.16 -2.37 -13.87
CA THR A 273 14.36 -2.38 -15.32
C THR A 273 15.35 -3.47 -15.73
N TYR A 274 15.28 -3.93 -16.98
CA TYR A 274 16.26 -4.89 -17.51
C TYR A 274 17.34 -4.15 -18.28
N GLY A 275 18.61 -4.37 -17.90
CA GLY A 275 19.77 -3.88 -18.62
C GLY A 275 19.99 -4.59 -19.96
N LYS A 276 20.92 -4.08 -20.77
CA LYS A 276 21.24 -4.65 -22.10
C LYS A 276 21.66 -6.12 -22.06
N ASP A 277 22.20 -6.56 -20.93
CA ASP A 277 22.69 -7.92 -20.69
C ASP A 277 21.62 -8.85 -20.05
N ASN A 278 20.34 -8.45 -20.11
CA ASN A 278 19.19 -9.06 -19.40
C ASN A 278 19.31 -9.13 -17.87
N LYS A 279 20.36 -8.56 -17.26
CA LYS A 279 20.46 -8.40 -15.81
C LYS A 279 19.38 -7.40 -15.33
N LEU A 280 18.67 -7.75 -14.25
CA LEU A 280 17.80 -6.81 -13.57
C LEU A 280 18.65 -5.68 -12.95
N ILE A 281 18.21 -4.45 -13.15
CA ILE A 281 18.74 -3.22 -12.53
C ILE A 281 17.59 -2.66 -11.69
N THR A 282 17.73 -2.84 -10.39
CA THR A 282 16.90 -2.20 -9.37
C THR A 282 17.49 -0.84 -9.00
N THR A 283 16.62 0.13 -8.79
CA THR A 283 16.94 1.48 -8.32
C THR A 283 15.94 1.83 -7.24
N ASP A 284 16.41 2.40 -6.14
CA ASP A 284 15.61 2.74 -4.98
C ASP A 284 16.14 4.05 -4.41
N ILE A 285 15.36 5.12 -4.53
CA ILE A 285 15.82 6.50 -4.25
C ILE A 285 14.79 7.21 -3.37
N ILE A 286 15.23 7.74 -2.23
CA ILE A 286 14.45 8.68 -1.40
C ILE A 286 14.91 10.11 -1.70
N TYR A 287 13.99 10.97 -2.11
CA TYR A 287 14.16 12.40 -2.38
C TYR A 287 13.64 13.22 -1.18
N ASP A 288 14.51 13.93 -0.48
CA ASP A 288 14.17 14.90 0.56
C ASP A 288 14.24 16.32 -0.03
N TYR A 289 13.08 16.93 -0.27
CA TYR A 289 12.97 18.25 -0.93
C TYR A 289 13.27 19.39 0.05
N GLN A 290 13.09 19.17 1.36
CA GLN A 290 13.45 20.12 2.41
C GLN A 290 14.96 20.33 2.46
N LEU A 291 15.71 19.23 2.27
CA LEU A 291 17.17 19.20 2.25
C LEU A 291 17.77 19.35 0.85
N GLY A 292 17.07 19.00 -0.21
CA GLY A 292 17.62 18.96 -1.57
C GLY A 292 18.60 17.81 -1.77
N LEU A 293 18.32 16.68 -1.12
CA LEU A 293 19.14 15.47 -1.17
C LEU A 293 18.36 14.32 -1.78
N GLU A 294 19.08 13.46 -2.47
CA GLU A 294 18.62 12.14 -2.87
C GLU A 294 19.49 11.08 -2.16
N TYR A 295 18.84 10.04 -1.64
CA TYR A 295 19.45 8.91 -0.95
C TYR A 295 19.22 7.68 -1.82
N GLU A 296 20.27 7.18 -2.47
CA GLU A 296 20.24 6.03 -3.38
C GLU A 296 20.65 4.76 -2.63
N PHE A 297 19.82 3.72 -2.70
CA PHE A 297 20.04 2.43 -2.06
C PHE A 297 20.41 1.38 -3.11
N THR A 298 21.46 0.61 -2.83
CA THR A 298 21.94 -0.47 -3.71
C THR A 298 21.51 -1.85 -3.22
N ASP A 299 21.45 -2.84 -4.12
CA ASP A 299 21.14 -4.24 -3.80
C ASP A 299 22.10 -4.86 -2.76
N GLU A 300 23.29 -4.28 -2.58
CA GLU A 300 24.29 -4.69 -1.58
C GLU A 300 24.05 -4.09 -0.18
N GLY A 301 22.93 -3.38 0.03
CA GLY A 301 22.59 -2.73 1.30
C GLY A 301 23.39 -1.46 1.60
N LYS A 302 24.16 -0.94 0.63
CA LYS A 302 24.88 0.34 0.76
C LYS A 302 23.98 1.48 0.29
N CYS A 303 23.93 2.55 1.07
CA CYS A 303 23.31 3.82 0.70
C CYS A 303 24.37 4.88 0.33
N SER A 304 24.07 5.69 -0.69
CA SER A 304 24.82 6.90 -1.07
C SER A 304 23.92 8.14 -1.02
N VAL A 305 24.50 9.29 -0.71
CA VAL A 305 23.78 10.57 -0.57
C VAL A 305 24.35 11.60 -1.54
N SER A 306 23.51 12.16 -2.41
CA SER A 306 23.89 13.10 -3.47
C SER A 306 22.98 14.33 -3.54
N PRO A 307 23.44 15.43 -4.18
CA PRO A 307 22.64 16.64 -4.33
C PRO A 307 21.55 16.45 -5.40
N MET A 308 20.30 16.63 -4.99
CA MET A 308 19.13 16.36 -5.82
C MET A 308 19.10 17.21 -7.10
N SER A 309 18.83 16.57 -8.23
CA SER A 309 18.72 17.19 -9.56
C SER A 309 17.47 18.09 -9.71
N LEU A 310 17.56 19.09 -10.60
CA LEU A 310 16.39 19.84 -11.10
C LEU A 310 15.42 18.98 -11.92
N SER A 311 15.80 17.74 -12.26
CA SER A 311 14.95 16.73 -12.89
C SER A 311 14.21 15.82 -11.91
N ALA A 312 14.21 16.13 -10.60
CA ALA A 312 13.53 15.33 -9.60
C ALA A 312 12.00 15.28 -9.83
N PRO A 313 11.31 14.18 -9.47
CA PRO A 313 9.87 14.03 -9.69
C PRO A 313 9.05 15.11 -8.97
N GLY A 314 7.97 15.59 -9.60
CA GLY A 314 7.01 16.53 -8.97
C GLY A 314 7.58 17.90 -8.56
N LEU A 315 8.79 18.24 -9.00
CA LEU A 315 9.49 19.46 -8.56
C LEU A 315 8.85 20.73 -9.14
N VAL A 316 8.49 21.69 -8.28
CA VAL A 316 8.04 23.05 -8.64
C VAL A 316 8.84 24.11 -7.91
N GLN A 317 8.88 25.34 -8.46
CA GLN A 317 9.44 26.49 -7.76
C GLN A 317 8.34 27.18 -6.94
N ASP A 318 8.57 27.38 -5.64
CA ASP A 318 7.61 28.04 -4.75
C ASP A 318 7.64 29.56 -4.92
N SER A 319 6.61 30.08 -5.60
CA SER A 319 6.43 31.51 -5.87
C SER A 319 5.97 32.33 -4.65
N SER A 320 5.60 31.71 -3.53
CA SER A 320 5.26 32.42 -2.28
C SER A 320 6.49 32.93 -1.53
N LEU A 321 7.67 32.37 -1.81
CA LEU A 321 8.94 32.76 -1.21
C LEU A 321 9.67 33.77 -2.10
N THR A 322 10.12 34.89 -1.52
CA THR A 322 10.79 36.03 -2.18
C THR A 322 11.97 35.66 -3.10
N TYR A 323 12.51 34.46 -2.91
CA TYR A 323 13.72 33.96 -3.56
C TYR A 323 13.50 32.66 -4.37
N GLY A 324 12.31 32.07 -4.31
CA GLY A 324 11.89 30.92 -5.10
C GLY A 324 12.75 29.66 -4.88
N ASN A 325 12.59 29.04 -3.71
CA ASN A 325 13.07 27.68 -3.43
C ASN A 325 12.25 26.66 -4.24
N TYR A 326 12.73 25.42 -4.36
CA TYR A 326 11.95 24.33 -4.95
C TYR A 326 11.29 23.46 -3.89
N LYS A 327 10.19 22.81 -4.26
CA LYS A 327 9.39 21.88 -3.43
C LYS A 327 8.76 20.77 -4.27
N LEU A 328 8.32 19.70 -3.62
CA LEU A 328 7.41 18.70 -4.15
C LEU A 328 5.98 19.27 -4.23
N ASP A 329 5.29 19.04 -5.34
CA ASP A 329 3.88 19.31 -5.56
C ASP A 329 3.24 18.09 -6.25
N LEU A 330 2.20 17.52 -5.64
CA LEU A 330 1.58 16.28 -6.15
C LEU A 330 0.77 16.52 -7.42
N ASN A 331 0.27 17.75 -7.63
CA ASN A 331 -0.38 18.12 -8.87
C ASN A 331 0.63 18.08 -10.01
N ARG A 332 1.85 18.58 -9.79
CA ARG A 332 2.93 18.51 -10.77
C ARG A 332 3.42 17.08 -11.00
N LEU A 333 3.48 16.25 -9.97
CA LEU A 333 3.85 14.83 -10.09
C LEU A 333 2.87 14.04 -10.98
N LEU A 334 1.58 14.36 -10.91
CA LEU A 334 0.50 13.66 -11.62
C LEU A 334 0.03 14.36 -12.92
N ASN A 335 0.64 15.49 -13.30
CA ASN A 335 0.23 16.38 -14.39
C ASN A 335 -1.20 16.97 -14.24
N PHE A 336 -1.65 17.25 -13.00
CA PHE A 336 -2.94 17.90 -12.70
C PHE A 336 -2.94 19.41 -13.02
N ASP A 337 -1.78 19.98 -13.35
CA ASP A 337 -1.60 21.36 -13.81
C ASP A 337 -2.07 21.62 -15.26
N LEU A 338 -2.76 20.64 -15.86
CA LEU A 338 -3.21 20.65 -17.26
C LEU A 338 -4.73 20.83 -17.41
N ASN A 339 -5.14 21.40 -18.54
CA ASN A 339 -6.56 21.65 -18.88
C ASN A 339 -7.27 20.37 -19.40
N TYR A 340 -7.56 19.44 -18.49
CA TYR A 340 -8.35 18.25 -18.83
C TYR A 340 -9.80 18.58 -19.22
N ARG A 341 -10.38 17.72 -20.05
CA ARG A 341 -11.80 17.72 -20.39
C ARG A 341 -12.48 16.51 -19.75
N TYR A 342 -13.61 16.74 -19.09
CA TYR A 342 -14.50 15.65 -18.67
C TYR A 342 -14.96 14.86 -19.90
N LEU A 343 -14.76 13.54 -19.88
CA LEU A 343 -15.33 12.63 -20.89
C LEU A 343 -16.72 12.18 -20.47
N GLY A 344 -16.86 11.84 -19.18
CA GLY A 344 -17.99 11.09 -18.65
C GLY A 344 -17.52 10.19 -17.51
N PRO A 345 -18.36 9.22 -17.12
CA PRO A 345 -17.95 8.00 -16.44
C PRO A 345 -16.80 7.24 -17.15
N ALA A 346 -16.28 6.14 -16.59
CA ALA A 346 -15.37 5.22 -17.26
C ALA A 346 -15.28 3.85 -16.56
N LEU A 347 -14.65 2.88 -17.23
CA LEU A 347 -14.11 1.67 -16.60
C LEU A 347 -12.58 1.83 -16.45
N PHE A 348 -12.00 1.31 -15.36
CA PHE A 348 -10.56 1.41 -15.10
C PHE A 348 -9.98 0.09 -14.56
N GLY A 349 -9.52 -0.75 -15.51
CA GLY A 349 -9.00 -2.09 -15.20
C GLY A 349 -10.07 -2.98 -14.59
N ASP A 350 -9.64 -3.81 -13.65
CA ASP A 350 -10.40 -4.91 -13.04
C ASP A 350 -11.32 -4.46 -11.88
N ARG A 351 -11.60 -3.16 -11.76
CA ARG A 351 -12.41 -2.57 -10.69
C ARG A 351 -13.85 -2.39 -11.14
N ASP A 352 -14.75 -3.26 -10.69
CA ASP A 352 -16.21 -3.14 -10.83
C ASP A 352 -16.83 -2.02 -9.95
N GLU A 353 -16.06 -0.97 -9.64
CA GLU A 353 -16.52 0.20 -8.87
C GLU A 353 -17.49 1.03 -9.71
N ILE A 354 -18.79 0.87 -9.45
CA ILE A 354 -19.85 1.71 -10.02
C ILE A 354 -19.64 3.14 -9.49
N GLY A 355 -19.35 4.09 -10.39
CA GLY A 355 -19.08 5.49 -10.03
C GLY A 355 -17.68 6.01 -10.39
N ILE A 356 -16.91 5.31 -11.23
CA ILE A 356 -15.67 5.87 -11.81
C ILE A 356 -15.99 6.83 -12.98
N HIS A 357 -15.30 7.97 -13.02
CA HIS A 357 -15.37 9.03 -14.01
C HIS A 357 -13.98 9.41 -14.56
N ALA A 358 -13.92 9.83 -15.83
CA ALA A 358 -12.69 10.11 -16.56
C ALA A 358 -12.59 11.56 -17.08
N TRP A 359 -11.37 12.10 -16.97
CA TRP A 359 -10.96 13.39 -17.51
C TRP A 359 -9.71 13.22 -18.37
N GLU A 360 -9.72 13.76 -19.58
CA GLU A 360 -8.69 13.49 -20.61
C GLU A 360 -8.08 14.76 -21.21
N ILE A 361 -6.79 14.70 -21.54
CA ILE A 361 -6.09 15.72 -22.33
C ILE A 361 -5.18 15.07 -23.38
N LEU A 362 -5.16 15.66 -24.58
CA LEU A 362 -4.23 15.35 -25.66
C LEU A 362 -3.12 16.41 -25.70
N ASN A 363 -1.91 16.02 -25.29
CA ASN A 363 -0.70 16.82 -25.41
C ASN A 363 0.02 16.52 -26.73
N LYS A 364 0.58 17.54 -27.39
CA LYS A 364 1.31 17.40 -28.66
C LYS A 364 2.80 17.64 -28.48
N GLY A 365 3.64 16.80 -29.09
CA GLY A 365 5.11 16.88 -28.97
C GLY A 365 5.64 16.63 -27.55
N ALA A 366 4.84 15.98 -26.69
CA ALA A 366 5.18 15.78 -25.29
C ALA A 366 6.25 14.70 -25.11
N GLU A 367 7.09 14.87 -24.09
CA GLU A 367 8.14 13.92 -23.74
C GLU A 367 7.61 12.85 -22.75
N LEU A 368 7.99 11.59 -22.98
CA LEU A 368 7.67 10.46 -22.12
C LEU A 368 8.87 9.51 -22.10
N GLY A 369 9.39 9.17 -20.91
CA GLY A 369 10.52 8.25 -20.77
C GLY A 369 11.84 8.69 -21.44
N GLY A 370 12.03 9.99 -21.69
CA GLY A 370 13.21 10.53 -22.40
C GLY A 370 13.05 10.64 -23.92
N GLN A 371 11.87 10.34 -24.47
CA GLN A 371 11.57 10.44 -25.90
C GLN A 371 10.37 11.35 -26.15
N SER A 372 10.45 12.22 -27.17
CA SER A 372 9.32 13.07 -27.60
C SER A 372 8.40 12.30 -28.55
N TYR A 373 7.08 12.38 -28.30
CA TYR A 373 6.03 11.74 -29.09
C TYR A 373 5.09 12.80 -29.69
N PRO A 374 4.71 12.70 -30.98
CA PRO A 374 3.80 13.63 -31.63
C PRO A 374 2.47 13.83 -30.90
N ASN A 375 1.91 12.77 -30.30
CA ASN A 375 0.68 12.81 -29.52
C ASN A 375 0.84 11.96 -28.25
N VAL A 376 0.49 12.52 -27.08
CA VAL A 376 0.38 11.79 -25.81
C VAL A 376 -0.98 12.12 -25.19
N VAL A 377 -1.80 11.08 -24.99
CA VAL A 377 -3.11 11.20 -24.35
C VAL A 377 -2.98 10.80 -22.89
N THR A 378 -3.40 11.67 -21.97
CA THR A 378 -3.41 11.41 -20.53
C THR A 378 -4.85 11.39 -20.02
N THR A 379 -5.26 10.28 -19.40
CA THR A 379 -6.58 10.11 -18.78
C THR A 379 -6.44 9.97 -17.27
N GLN A 380 -7.16 10.78 -16.50
CA GLN A 380 -7.27 10.69 -15.05
C GLN A 380 -8.62 10.05 -14.70
N TYR A 381 -8.62 9.07 -13.79
CA TYR A 381 -9.82 8.33 -13.37
C TYR A 381 -10.10 8.58 -11.89
N PHE A 382 -11.30 9.05 -11.57
CA PHE A 382 -11.72 9.36 -10.20
C PHE A 382 -13.02 8.62 -9.85
N SER A 383 -13.20 8.26 -8.58
CA SER A 383 -14.45 7.71 -8.04
C SER A 383 -15.23 8.83 -7.35
N GLU A 384 -16.55 8.90 -7.56
CA GLU A 384 -17.45 9.84 -6.89
C GLU A 384 -17.66 9.45 -5.41
N LEU A 385 -17.58 10.41 -4.48
CA LEU A 385 -17.78 10.12 -3.06
C LEU A 385 -19.27 9.94 -2.72
N THR A 386 -19.60 8.79 -2.13
CA THR A 386 -20.97 8.37 -1.81
C THR A 386 -21.58 9.07 -0.57
N ASP A 387 -20.90 10.08 0.00
CA ASP A 387 -21.37 10.85 1.16
C ASP A 387 -22.29 12.03 0.80
N GLY A 388 -22.54 12.25 -0.50
CA GLY A 388 -23.39 13.32 -1.01
C GLY A 388 -22.68 14.64 -1.27
N ARG A 389 -21.34 14.68 -1.19
CA ARG A 389 -20.52 15.80 -1.69
C ARG A 389 -20.17 15.59 -3.15
N THR A 390 -20.01 16.69 -3.89
CA THR A 390 -19.52 16.67 -5.29
C THR A 390 -17.99 16.54 -5.35
N ASP A 391 -17.41 15.74 -4.45
CA ASP A 391 -15.97 15.57 -4.27
C ASP A 391 -15.55 14.20 -4.86
N TYR A 392 -14.40 14.18 -5.53
CA TYR A 392 -13.93 13.04 -6.32
C TYR A 392 -12.57 12.54 -5.80
N THR A 393 -12.37 11.22 -5.75
CA THR A 393 -11.13 10.59 -5.26
C THR A 393 -10.37 9.93 -6.41
N LEU A 394 -9.08 10.26 -6.59
CA LEU A 394 -8.23 9.67 -7.65
C LEU A 394 -8.08 8.15 -7.48
N VAL A 395 -8.39 7.39 -8.53
CA VAL A 395 -8.28 5.92 -8.62
C VAL A 395 -7.04 5.51 -9.42
N GLY A 396 -6.68 6.30 -10.43
CA GLY A 396 -5.48 6.08 -11.23
C GLY A 396 -5.39 6.96 -12.48
N THR A 397 -4.35 6.73 -13.28
CA THR A 397 -4.04 7.49 -14.50
C THR A 397 -3.62 6.54 -15.61
N THR A 398 -3.99 6.82 -16.86
CA THR A 398 -3.34 6.23 -18.04
C THR A 398 -2.63 7.32 -18.85
N LYS A 399 -1.49 6.97 -19.47
CA LYS A 399 -0.83 7.78 -20.51
C LYS A 399 -0.54 6.87 -21.70
N LYS A 400 -1.10 7.16 -22.87
CA LYS A 400 -0.83 6.46 -24.14
C LYS A 400 -0.06 7.39 -25.06
N ALA A 401 1.05 6.91 -25.64
CA ALA A 401 1.90 7.70 -26.52
C ALA A 401 1.95 7.12 -27.94
N TYR A 402 1.77 7.99 -28.92
CA TYR A 402 1.57 7.62 -30.32
C TYR A 402 2.63 8.27 -31.22
N ASP A 403 3.03 7.55 -32.26
CA ASP A 403 3.99 8.02 -33.24
C ASP A 403 3.36 8.94 -34.33
N SER A 404 4.14 9.26 -35.35
CA SER A 404 3.70 10.02 -36.52
C SER A 404 2.62 9.30 -37.34
N ASN A 405 2.62 7.97 -37.35
CA ASN A 405 1.59 7.14 -37.98
C ASN A 405 0.33 6.98 -37.10
N ARG A 406 0.36 7.51 -35.86
CA ARG A 406 -0.64 7.38 -34.79
C ARG A 406 -0.85 5.94 -34.29
N GLN A 407 0.14 5.06 -34.41
CA GLN A 407 0.10 3.77 -33.70
C GLN A 407 0.43 3.97 -32.22
N ASP A 408 -0.24 3.24 -31.34
CA ASP A 408 0.11 3.19 -29.91
C ASP A 408 1.43 2.43 -29.76
N ILE A 409 2.39 2.99 -29.02
CA ILE A 409 3.73 2.42 -28.82
C ILE A 409 4.04 2.22 -27.34
N LEU A 410 3.52 3.07 -26.46
CA LEU A 410 3.85 3.05 -25.04
C LEU A 410 2.62 3.43 -24.20
N GLY A 411 2.11 2.42 -23.48
CA GLY A 411 1.07 2.59 -22.47
C GLY A 411 1.66 2.59 -21.06
N LEU A 412 1.46 3.69 -20.32
CA LEU A 412 1.67 3.75 -18.88
C LEU A 412 0.33 3.65 -18.16
N ILE A 413 0.27 2.84 -17.10
CA ILE A 413 -0.87 2.74 -16.19
C ILE A 413 -0.37 2.99 -14.77
N LEU A 414 -0.90 4.02 -14.11
CA LEU A 414 -0.71 4.29 -12.69
C LEU A 414 -1.95 3.78 -11.95
N LYS A 415 -1.81 2.78 -11.07
CA LYS A 415 -2.88 2.38 -10.15
C LYS A 415 -2.58 2.96 -8.75
N LEU A 416 -3.52 3.71 -8.17
CA LEU A 416 -3.38 4.25 -6.81
C LEU A 416 -3.76 3.21 -5.74
N SER A 417 -3.09 3.31 -4.58
CA SER A 417 -3.36 2.55 -3.36
C SER A 417 -3.29 3.46 -2.13
N SER A 418 -4.06 3.13 -1.10
CA SER A 418 -3.94 3.79 0.21
C SER A 418 -2.57 3.50 0.83
N MET A 419 -1.99 4.51 1.48
CA MET A 419 -0.78 4.40 2.31
C MET A 419 -1.19 4.60 3.77
N SER A 420 -0.83 3.68 4.67
CA SER A 420 -1.01 3.91 6.11
C SER A 420 0.12 4.78 6.67
N SER A 421 -0.09 5.39 7.84
CA SER A 421 0.99 6.14 8.50
C SER A 421 2.10 5.25 9.05
N SER A 422 1.79 4.00 9.41
CA SER A 422 2.81 2.96 9.65
C SER A 422 3.68 2.70 8.42
N ASP A 423 3.08 2.60 7.22
CA ASP A 423 3.86 2.47 5.98
C ASP A 423 4.76 3.70 5.77
N SER A 424 4.23 4.91 5.96
CA SER A 424 5.00 6.17 5.77
C SER A 424 6.32 6.19 6.55
N MET A 425 6.35 5.71 7.79
CA MET A 425 7.59 5.68 8.58
C MET A 425 8.61 4.66 8.06
N GLU A 426 8.21 3.42 7.78
CA GLU A 426 9.13 2.40 7.25
C GLU A 426 9.61 2.77 5.84
N LYS A 427 8.70 3.19 4.97
CA LYS A 427 8.96 3.46 3.55
C LYS A 427 9.85 4.70 3.34
N PHE A 428 9.86 5.68 4.25
CA PHE A 428 10.74 6.86 4.14
C PHE A 428 12.00 6.83 5.03
N SER A 429 12.28 5.70 5.70
CA SER A 429 13.51 5.54 6.48
C SER A 429 14.77 5.59 5.62
N VAL A 430 15.74 6.41 6.03
CA VAL A 430 17.12 6.46 5.47
C VAL A 430 18.15 5.92 6.46
N ARG A 431 17.73 5.09 7.43
CA ARG A 431 18.60 4.61 8.53
C ARG A 431 19.85 3.87 8.04
N ASP A 432 19.74 3.12 6.94
CA ASP A 432 20.84 2.31 6.39
C ASP A 432 22.01 3.17 5.85
N CYS A 433 21.79 4.47 5.67
CA CYS A 433 22.83 5.46 5.35
C CYS A 433 23.69 5.86 6.57
N TYR A 434 23.33 5.43 7.79
CA TYR A 434 23.92 5.87 9.06
C TYR A 434 24.41 4.68 9.91
N ALA A 435 25.50 4.05 9.46
CA ALA A 435 26.06 2.86 10.10
C ALA A 435 26.79 3.11 11.44
N ASP A 436 27.16 4.34 11.80
CA ASP A 436 27.72 4.67 13.12
C ASP A 436 26.59 4.85 14.14
N PRO A 437 26.53 4.09 15.25
CA PRO A 437 25.55 4.28 16.32
C PRO A 437 25.53 5.69 16.93
N LYS A 438 26.59 6.49 16.79
CA LYS A 438 26.64 7.91 17.20
C LYS A 438 25.87 8.84 16.27
N ALA A 439 25.68 8.45 15.02
CA ALA A 439 24.95 9.22 14.01
C ALA A 439 23.42 9.00 14.07
N GLN A 440 22.93 8.44 15.18
CA GLN A 440 21.51 8.36 15.56
C GLN A 440 21.39 8.68 17.06
N LYS A 441 20.28 9.28 17.48
CA LYS A 441 20.03 9.63 18.88
C LYS A 441 18.55 9.51 19.22
N THR A 442 18.23 8.82 20.31
CA THR A 442 16.86 8.69 20.79
C THR A 442 16.55 9.70 21.88
N ILE A 443 15.40 10.37 21.75
CA ILE A 443 14.87 11.39 22.66
C ILE A 443 13.54 10.87 23.21
N ALA A 444 13.32 11.00 24.52
CA ALA A 444 12.05 10.67 25.16
C ALA A 444 11.28 11.94 25.50
N PHE A 445 10.03 12.04 25.02
CA PHE A 445 9.06 13.09 25.31
C PHE A 445 8.01 12.56 26.29
N PHE A 446 7.77 13.27 27.39
CA PHE A 446 6.90 12.82 28.48
C PHE A 446 5.65 13.72 28.57
N PHE A 447 4.46 13.13 28.45
CA PHE A 447 3.17 13.82 28.42
C PHE A 447 2.26 13.34 29.56
N THR A 448 1.69 14.28 30.31
CA THR A 448 0.67 14.01 31.34
C THR A 448 -0.73 14.29 30.80
N CYS A 449 -1.70 13.43 31.11
CA CYS A 449 -3.10 13.64 30.76
C CYS A 449 -3.89 14.08 32.01
N THR A 450 -4.51 15.26 31.95
CA THR A 450 -5.16 15.91 33.11
C THR A 450 -6.61 15.50 33.32
N ASP A 451 -7.40 15.45 32.25
CA ASP A 451 -8.86 15.33 32.31
C ASP A 451 -9.37 13.96 31.82
N ILE A 452 -8.50 13.19 31.16
CA ILE A 452 -8.79 11.86 30.60
C ILE A 452 -7.60 10.95 30.93
N PRO A 453 -7.79 9.70 31.41
CA PRO A 453 -6.73 8.72 31.59
C PRO A 453 -5.87 8.53 30.32
N CYS A 454 -4.55 8.43 30.47
CA CYS A 454 -3.66 8.40 29.30
C CYS A 454 -3.85 7.15 28.43
N ASP A 455 -4.32 6.03 28.99
CA ASP A 455 -4.61 4.80 28.27
C ASP A 455 -5.79 4.92 27.28
N TYR A 456 -6.64 5.94 27.41
CA TYR A 456 -7.61 6.34 26.38
C TYR A 456 -6.93 6.67 25.04
N PHE A 457 -5.71 7.20 25.06
CA PHE A 457 -5.00 7.58 23.83
C PHE A 457 -4.41 6.38 23.06
N ASN A 458 -4.50 5.14 23.57
CA ASN A 458 -4.14 3.94 22.81
C ASN A 458 -4.91 3.82 21.48
N GLN A 459 -6.15 4.30 21.41
CA GLN A 459 -6.94 4.31 20.18
C GLN A 459 -6.42 5.32 19.13
N TYR A 460 -5.55 6.24 19.52
CA TYR A 460 -4.95 7.29 18.68
C TYR A 460 -3.46 7.07 18.40
N TYR A 461 -2.90 5.89 18.73
CA TYR A 461 -1.46 5.56 18.61
C TYR A 461 -0.83 6.04 17.28
N TYR A 462 -1.41 5.67 16.14
CA TYR A 462 -0.90 6.06 14.81
C TYR A 462 -1.06 7.57 14.54
N GLN A 463 -2.19 8.17 14.94
CA GLN A 463 -2.37 9.63 14.86
C GLN A 463 -1.35 10.37 15.72
N MET A 464 -0.92 9.79 16.84
CA MET A 464 0.15 10.36 17.68
C MET A 464 1.52 10.25 17.01
N GLN A 465 1.85 9.13 16.34
CA GLN A 465 3.05 9.04 15.51
C GLN A 465 3.07 10.12 14.41
N ASP A 466 1.98 10.25 13.65
CA ASP A 466 1.81 11.28 12.61
C ASP A 466 1.96 12.70 13.17
N LYS A 467 1.33 12.99 14.32
CA LYS A 467 1.35 14.32 14.92
C LYS A 467 2.66 14.69 15.58
N VAL A 468 3.41 13.71 16.11
CA VAL A 468 4.80 13.90 16.55
C VAL A 468 5.70 14.21 15.35
N LYS A 469 5.58 13.44 14.24
CA LYS A 469 6.32 13.70 12.99
C LYS A 469 6.03 15.10 12.44
N GLU A 470 4.75 15.46 12.35
CA GLU A 470 4.28 16.78 11.93
C GLU A 470 4.84 17.90 12.82
N ALA A 471 4.77 17.76 14.15
CA ALA A 471 5.28 18.77 15.08
C ALA A 471 6.79 18.99 14.91
N LEU A 472 7.58 17.92 14.80
CA LEU A 472 9.05 17.99 14.63
C LEU A 472 9.46 18.66 13.31
N VAL A 473 8.76 18.35 12.21
CA VAL A 473 9.02 18.92 10.89
C VAL A 473 8.58 20.39 10.81
N ASN A 474 7.43 20.73 11.40
CA ASN A 474 6.85 22.09 11.34
C ASN A 474 7.69 23.18 12.03
N ILE A 475 8.59 22.82 12.96
CA ILE A 475 9.56 23.76 13.56
C ILE A 475 10.56 24.29 12.50
N GLY A 476 10.69 23.57 11.38
CA GLY A 476 11.55 23.94 10.26
C GLY A 476 13.04 23.75 10.56
N THR A 477 13.37 22.78 11.43
CA THR A 477 14.72 22.52 11.96
C THR A 477 15.11 21.05 11.98
N ILE A 478 14.23 20.13 11.60
CA ILE A 478 14.50 18.71 11.44
C ILE A 478 13.79 18.27 10.17
N SER A 479 14.48 17.60 9.25
CA SER A 479 13.83 17.08 8.04
C SER A 479 13.11 15.75 8.29
N ALA A 480 12.08 15.48 7.49
CA ALA A 480 11.28 14.26 7.64
C ALA A 480 12.08 12.96 7.46
N SER A 481 13.13 12.97 6.64
CA SER A 481 14.03 11.81 6.44
C SER A 481 14.83 11.46 7.69
N ARG A 482 15.21 12.44 8.51
CA ARG A 482 16.00 12.21 9.73
C ARG A 482 15.21 11.57 10.86
N ILE A 483 13.89 11.46 10.77
CA ILE A 483 13.04 10.87 11.81
C ILE A 483 12.89 9.36 11.54
N ALA A 484 13.80 8.56 12.09
CA ALA A 484 13.91 7.12 11.80
C ALA A 484 12.92 6.24 12.58
N ASN A 485 12.47 6.66 13.77
CA ASN A 485 11.41 5.97 14.51
C ASN A 485 10.65 6.94 15.44
N ILE A 486 9.38 6.64 15.71
CA ILE A 486 8.52 7.28 16.72
C ILE A 486 7.72 6.17 17.41
N GLU A 487 7.88 5.99 18.72
CA GLU A 487 7.25 4.92 19.50
C GLU A 487 6.59 5.49 20.77
N PRO A 488 5.25 5.70 20.76
CA PRO A 488 4.49 6.07 21.95
C PRO A 488 4.26 4.89 22.90
N ILE A 489 4.89 4.91 24.07
CA ILE A 489 4.53 4.02 25.19
C ILE A 489 3.46 4.72 26.03
N ILE A 490 2.23 4.20 25.96
CA ILE A 490 1.03 4.79 26.57
C ILE A 490 0.69 4.02 27.86
N GLY A 491 0.96 4.64 29.01
CA GLY A 491 0.52 4.17 30.32
C GLY A 491 -0.81 4.78 30.75
N SER A 492 -1.30 4.44 31.95
CA SER A 492 -2.58 4.97 32.47
C SER A 492 -2.50 6.42 32.98
N LYS A 493 -1.31 6.91 33.36
CA LYS A 493 -1.07 8.26 33.91
C LYS A 493 -0.16 9.15 33.06
N GLU A 494 0.55 8.56 32.11
CA GLU A 494 1.61 9.20 31.34
C GLU A 494 1.73 8.55 29.96
N ILE A 495 2.11 9.34 28.95
CA ILE A 495 2.58 8.85 27.65
C ILE A 495 4.05 9.23 27.50
N ILE A 496 4.89 8.27 27.13
CA ILE A 496 6.32 8.49 26.83
C ILE A 496 6.54 8.18 25.36
N THR A 497 6.77 9.19 24.53
CA THR A 497 7.10 8.98 23.11
C THR A 497 8.61 9.00 22.91
N TYR A 498 9.16 7.88 22.46
CA TYR A 498 10.54 7.76 22.04
C TYR A 498 10.66 8.14 20.57
N VAL A 499 11.56 9.06 20.23
CA VAL A 499 11.83 9.48 18.85
C VAL A 499 13.31 9.29 18.55
N THR A 500 13.63 8.51 17.52
CA THR A 500 15.02 8.31 17.07
C THR A 500 15.29 9.22 15.88
N ILE A 501 16.25 10.12 16.06
CA ILE A 501 16.64 11.15 15.09
C ILE A 501 18.05 10.85 14.59
N LEU A 502 18.22 10.76 13.27
CA LEU A 502 19.50 10.57 12.59
C LEU A 502 20.28 11.89 12.55
N ASP A 503 21.59 11.82 12.39
CA ASP A 503 22.40 13.02 12.14
C ASP A 503 22.08 13.64 10.77
N PHE A 504 22.50 14.88 10.54
CA PHE A 504 22.31 15.54 9.25
C PHE A 504 23.46 15.20 8.27
N PRO A 505 23.21 14.88 7.00
CA PRO A 505 24.28 14.58 6.04
C PRO A 505 25.23 15.77 5.88
N GLY A 506 26.54 15.53 5.98
CA GLY A 506 27.57 16.58 5.96
C GLY A 506 27.52 17.45 4.70
N ILE A 507 27.86 18.74 4.84
CA ILE A 507 27.50 19.79 3.86
C ILE A 507 27.95 19.50 2.43
N LYS A 508 29.10 18.85 2.24
CA LYS A 508 29.64 18.50 0.91
C LYS A 508 28.77 17.52 0.11
N SER A 509 27.82 16.83 0.74
CA SER A 509 26.81 16.00 0.05
C SER A 509 25.75 16.83 -0.71
N LYS A 510 25.67 18.15 -0.48
CA LYS A 510 24.63 19.03 -1.04
C LYS A 510 25.07 19.87 -2.23
N ASP A 511 26.37 19.87 -2.52
CA ASP A 511 26.94 20.69 -3.57
C ASP A 511 27.49 19.80 -4.67
N LYS A 512 27.03 20.01 -5.91
CA LYS A 512 27.62 19.33 -7.06
C LYS A 512 28.97 19.99 -7.41
N MET A 513 30.00 19.60 -6.67
CA MET A 513 31.38 20.08 -6.86
C MET A 513 31.86 19.74 -8.27
N GLN A 514 32.31 20.76 -9.00
CA GLN A 514 32.94 20.64 -10.31
C GLN A 514 34.25 21.43 -10.30
N ASN A 515 35.32 20.83 -10.82
CA ASN A 515 36.59 21.53 -11.00
C ASN A 515 36.51 22.29 -12.32
N MET A 516 36.51 23.64 -12.26
CA MET A 516 36.39 24.52 -13.43
C MET A 516 37.54 25.53 -13.45
N LYS A 517 37.90 26.05 -14.63
CA LYS A 517 38.78 27.22 -14.76
C LYS A 517 37.97 28.49 -14.98
N LEU A 518 37.63 29.21 -13.91
CA LEU A 518 36.79 30.40 -14.01
C LEU A 518 37.58 31.62 -14.51
N ALA A 519 37.02 32.34 -15.49
CA ALA A 519 37.61 33.57 -16.02
C ALA A 519 37.58 34.71 -14.97
N GLU A 520 38.57 35.61 -14.99
CA GLU A 520 38.76 36.65 -13.98
C GLU A 520 37.54 37.56 -13.80
N ASP A 521 36.81 37.91 -14.87
CA ASP A 521 35.55 38.67 -14.82
C ASP A 521 34.46 38.02 -13.92
N THR A 522 34.45 36.68 -13.86
CA THR A 522 33.56 35.89 -12.98
C THR A 522 33.91 36.05 -11.50
N LEU A 523 35.18 36.36 -11.21
CA LEU A 523 35.78 36.43 -9.88
C LEU A 523 36.04 37.87 -9.42
N ALA A 524 36.01 38.86 -10.32
CA ALA A 524 36.13 40.28 -9.98
C ALA A 524 34.82 40.91 -9.43
N THR A 525 33.68 40.21 -9.55
CA THR A 525 32.33 40.81 -9.44
C THR A 525 31.56 40.51 -8.15
N SER A 526 32.16 39.81 -7.16
CA SER A 526 31.49 39.49 -5.89
C SER A 526 32.43 39.45 -4.67
N SER A 527 31.85 39.40 -3.47
CA SER A 527 32.61 39.42 -2.21
C SER A 527 33.37 38.11 -1.97
N SER A 528 34.69 38.21 -1.80
CA SER A 528 35.57 37.12 -1.40
C SER A 528 35.99 37.21 0.06
N VAL A 529 36.30 36.06 0.68
CA VAL A 529 36.79 35.95 2.06
C VAL A 529 37.86 34.87 2.14
N MET A 530 38.94 35.07 2.90
CA MET A 530 39.94 34.02 3.13
C MET A 530 39.57 33.15 4.33
N ILE A 531 39.11 31.93 4.05
CA ILE A 531 38.65 30.88 4.98
C ILE A 531 38.87 29.50 4.35
N ASP A 532 38.78 28.43 5.14
CA ASP A 532 38.80 27.07 4.61
C ASP A 532 37.50 26.70 3.86
N GLU A 533 37.53 25.56 3.17
CA GLU A 533 36.45 25.11 2.29
C GLU A 533 35.14 24.78 3.05
N GLU A 534 35.22 24.21 4.26
CA GLU A 534 34.00 23.85 5.00
C GLU A 534 33.41 25.07 5.70
N ALA A 535 34.26 25.93 6.27
CA ALA A 535 33.85 27.25 6.74
C ALA A 535 33.24 28.09 5.61
N CYS A 536 33.78 28.01 4.38
CA CYS A 536 33.22 28.68 3.20
C CYS A 536 31.77 28.28 2.92
N LEU A 537 31.48 26.97 2.90
CA LEU A 537 30.12 26.46 2.72
C LEU A 537 29.22 26.79 3.92
N ARG A 538 29.69 26.60 5.17
CA ARG A 538 28.94 26.92 6.40
C ARG A 538 28.62 28.42 6.54
N THR A 539 29.56 29.32 6.26
CA THR A 539 29.34 30.78 6.37
C THR A 539 28.37 31.30 5.31
N ASN A 540 28.33 30.70 4.11
CA ASN A 540 27.38 31.11 3.08
C ASN A 540 26.01 30.42 3.22
N SER A 541 25.91 29.23 3.83
CA SER A 541 24.62 28.57 4.05
C SER A 541 23.73 29.34 5.04
N TYR A 542 24.28 30.02 6.04
CA TYR A 542 23.51 30.91 6.93
C TYR A 542 22.90 32.15 6.24
N LYS A 543 23.23 32.45 4.98
CA LYS A 543 22.67 33.60 4.25
C LYS A 543 21.34 33.21 3.60
N TYR A 544 20.27 33.94 3.93
CA TYR A 544 18.93 33.71 3.37
C TYR A 544 18.83 34.02 1.86
N GLU A 545 19.67 34.94 1.36
CA GLU A 545 19.73 35.27 -0.06
C GLU A 545 20.30 34.09 -0.86
N PRO A 546 19.62 33.57 -1.90
CA PRO A 546 20.11 32.45 -2.69
C PRO A 546 21.29 32.88 -3.57
N PHE A 547 22.22 31.96 -3.76
CA PHE A 547 23.30 32.06 -4.74
C PHE A 547 23.16 30.94 -5.78
N THR A 548 24.00 30.97 -6.81
CA THR A 548 24.03 29.95 -7.87
C THR A 548 25.16 28.95 -7.67
N ALA A 549 26.33 29.45 -7.24
CA ALA A 549 27.46 28.63 -6.86
C ALA A 549 28.33 29.32 -5.80
N ILE A 550 29.18 28.53 -5.15
CA ILE A 550 30.37 28.99 -4.42
C ILE A 550 31.59 28.51 -5.20
N ALA A 551 32.50 29.42 -5.53
CA ALA A 551 33.83 29.08 -6.04
C ALA A 551 34.83 29.12 -4.88
N PHE A 552 35.65 28.07 -4.79
CA PHE A 552 36.75 27.96 -3.84
C PHE A 552 38.05 27.75 -4.62
N TYR A 553 39.03 28.63 -4.43
CA TYR A 553 40.29 28.59 -5.18
C TYR A 553 41.47 29.00 -4.30
N LYS A 554 42.67 28.59 -4.70
CA LYS A 554 43.90 28.80 -3.93
C LYS A 554 44.75 29.89 -4.57
N THR A 555 45.12 30.89 -3.76
CA THR A 555 46.04 31.97 -4.13
C THR A 555 47.34 31.87 -3.31
N GLU A 556 48.36 32.63 -3.68
CA GLU A 556 49.61 32.73 -2.91
C GLU A 556 49.39 33.26 -1.48
N ASN A 557 48.36 34.10 -1.28
CA ASN A 557 48.01 34.70 0.01
C ASN A 557 47.10 33.82 0.88
N GLY A 558 46.53 32.75 0.34
CA GLY A 558 45.62 31.85 1.05
C GLY A 558 44.53 31.22 0.18
N ASN A 559 43.69 30.41 0.83
CA ASN A 559 42.48 29.88 0.23
C ASN A 559 41.39 30.97 0.19
N VAL A 560 40.73 31.13 -0.94
CA VAL A 560 39.71 32.16 -1.18
C VAL A 560 38.35 31.49 -1.40
N CYS A 561 37.38 31.92 -0.59
CA CYS A 561 35.97 31.59 -0.70
C CYS A 561 35.23 32.71 -1.42
N GLN A 562 34.49 32.39 -2.48
CA GLN A 562 33.73 33.37 -3.25
C GLN A 562 32.31 32.88 -3.58
N ARG A 563 31.32 33.74 -3.32
CA ARG A 563 29.90 33.50 -3.62
C ARG A 563 29.54 34.06 -5.01
N ILE A 564 28.77 33.33 -5.81
CA ILE A 564 28.39 33.73 -7.17
C ILE A 564 26.86 33.84 -7.29
N ASP A 565 26.38 35.07 -7.49
CA ASP A 565 24.95 35.41 -7.50
C ASP A 565 24.40 35.54 -8.94
N GLY A 566 23.64 34.54 -9.39
CA GLY A 566 23.19 34.39 -10.79
C GLY A 566 22.22 35.44 -11.34
N LYS A 567 21.95 36.54 -10.62
CA LYS A 567 21.29 37.75 -11.19
C LYS A 567 22.28 38.71 -11.86
N LYS A 568 23.60 38.52 -11.68
CA LYS A 568 24.64 39.44 -12.22
C LYS A 568 25.74 38.75 -13.03
N VAL A 569 26.01 37.47 -12.79
CA VAL A 569 27.17 36.75 -13.34
C VAL A 569 26.72 35.43 -13.95
N LYS A 570 27.15 35.15 -15.19
CA LYS A 570 27.18 33.78 -15.74
C LYS A 570 28.53 33.17 -15.36
N LEU A 571 28.55 31.89 -15.01
CA LEU A 571 29.82 31.15 -14.93
C LEU A 571 30.45 31.12 -16.34
N ILE A 572 31.63 31.72 -16.48
CA ILE A 572 32.43 31.69 -17.73
C ILE A 572 33.69 30.91 -17.44
N GLU A 573 33.87 29.83 -18.18
CA GLU A 573 35.06 28.99 -18.15
C GLU A 573 36.06 29.44 -19.23
N ASP A 574 37.32 29.59 -18.85
CA ASP A 574 38.46 29.79 -19.76
C ASP A 574 39.47 28.66 -19.50
N GLU A 575 39.44 27.63 -20.34
CA GLU A 575 40.34 26.48 -20.26
C GLU A 575 41.83 26.85 -20.35
N ASN A 576 42.18 28.03 -20.87
CA ASN A 576 43.55 28.46 -21.09
C ASN A 576 44.06 29.33 -19.93
N ASN A 577 43.34 30.42 -19.61
CA ASN A 577 43.80 31.44 -18.64
C ASN A 577 42.98 31.50 -17.34
N GLY A 578 41.87 30.76 -17.23
CA GLY A 578 40.99 30.81 -16.05
C GLY A 578 41.63 30.22 -14.78
N MET A 579 41.27 30.78 -13.62
CA MET A 579 41.73 30.29 -12.32
C MET A 579 41.08 28.94 -11.97
N PRO A 580 41.85 27.91 -11.59
CA PRO A 580 41.30 26.61 -11.19
C PRO A 580 40.54 26.73 -9.86
N CYS A 581 39.24 26.46 -9.90
CA CYS A 581 38.30 26.57 -8.80
C CYS A 581 37.56 25.24 -8.58
N SER A 582 37.37 24.86 -7.31
CA SER A 582 36.31 23.93 -6.91
C SER A 582 35.01 24.71 -6.86
N VAL A 583 34.07 24.41 -7.75
CA VAL A 583 32.79 25.12 -7.90
C VAL A 583 31.65 24.27 -7.36
N PHE A 584 31.09 24.71 -6.24
CA PHE A 584 30.01 24.07 -5.50
C PHE A 584 28.67 24.65 -5.97
N MET A 585 27.88 23.87 -6.71
CA MET A 585 26.57 24.31 -7.24
C MET A 585 25.41 23.91 -6.33
N THR A 586 24.53 24.87 -6.04
CA THR A 586 23.33 24.70 -5.20
C THR A 586 22.03 24.74 -6.02
N PRO A 587 21.69 23.70 -6.82
CA PRO A 587 20.61 23.76 -7.81
C PRO A 587 19.23 24.16 -7.22
N LEU A 588 18.91 23.64 -6.04
CA LEU A 588 17.60 23.82 -5.39
C LEU A 588 17.52 25.05 -4.45
N LYS A 589 18.63 25.79 -4.28
CA LYS A 589 18.78 27.01 -3.45
C LYS A 589 18.44 26.86 -1.95
N ASN A 590 18.10 25.66 -1.49
CA ASN A 590 17.62 25.37 -0.14
C ASN A 590 18.74 25.18 0.91
N ILE A 591 19.99 25.54 0.59
CA ILE A 591 21.13 25.45 1.52
C ILE A 591 20.91 26.24 2.84
N TYR A 592 20.08 27.28 2.82
CA TYR A 592 19.63 28.01 4.02
C TYR A 592 18.68 27.20 4.92
N ARG A 593 17.81 26.35 4.35
CA ARG A 593 16.99 25.42 5.15
C ARG A 593 17.90 24.39 5.83
N TYR A 594 18.97 23.98 5.15
CA TYR A 594 19.94 23.02 5.68
C TYR A 594 20.79 23.58 6.83
N SER A 595 21.26 24.83 6.79
CA SER A 595 22.00 25.44 7.92
C SER A 595 21.15 25.65 9.19
N ARG A 596 19.84 25.34 9.12
CA ARG A 596 18.90 25.35 10.23
C ARG A 596 18.56 23.95 10.76
N GLU A 597 19.12 22.88 10.18
CA GLU A 597 19.03 21.54 10.76
C GLU A 597 19.65 21.49 12.16
N LEU A 598 18.96 20.90 13.12
CA LEU A 598 19.47 20.71 14.47
C LEU A 598 20.52 19.59 14.49
N PRO A 599 21.73 19.85 15.02
CA PRO A 599 22.70 18.79 15.30
C PRO A 599 22.19 17.90 16.45
N LEU A 600 22.79 16.73 16.65
CA LEU A 600 22.36 15.80 17.71
C LEU A 600 22.78 16.27 19.12
N GLU A 601 23.78 17.14 19.23
CA GLU A 601 24.19 17.82 20.46
C GLU A 601 23.06 18.69 21.03
N ASN A 602 22.69 18.45 22.29
CA ASN A 602 21.67 19.18 23.06
C ASN A 602 20.28 19.34 22.38
N ILE A 603 19.98 18.50 21.37
CA ILE A 603 18.74 18.56 20.58
C ILE A 603 17.45 18.55 21.43
N HIS A 604 17.43 17.84 22.57
CA HIS A 604 16.27 17.82 23.47
C HIS A 604 15.92 19.20 24.06
N GLU A 605 16.90 20.07 24.32
CA GLU A 605 16.67 21.45 24.81
C GLU A 605 15.85 22.27 23.81
N LYS A 606 16.08 22.03 22.51
CA LYS A 606 15.41 22.73 21.40
C LYS A 606 14.02 22.15 21.07
N LEU A 607 13.75 20.92 21.52
CA LEU A 607 12.47 20.23 21.31
C LEU A 607 11.57 20.22 22.56
N ALA A 608 11.99 20.86 23.66
CA ALA A 608 11.22 20.95 24.89
C ALA A 608 9.88 21.73 24.78
N HIS A 609 9.59 22.34 23.63
CA HIS A 609 8.44 23.23 23.40
C HIS A 609 7.52 22.75 22.26
N ILE A 610 7.59 21.47 21.85
CA ILE A 610 6.67 20.96 20.81
C ILE A 610 5.22 20.85 21.33
N GLU A 611 4.25 21.06 20.45
CA GLU A 611 2.82 20.85 20.74
C GLU A 611 2.24 19.83 19.75
N ILE A 612 1.46 18.88 20.27
CA ILE A 612 0.85 17.78 19.51
C ILE A 612 -0.67 17.87 19.67
N SER A 613 -1.39 18.13 18.58
CA SER A 613 -2.86 18.19 18.60
C SER A 613 -3.49 16.96 17.94
N LEU A 614 -4.12 16.12 18.75
CA LEU A 614 -4.91 14.97 18.34
C LEU A 614 -6.37 15.40 18.08
N VAL A 615 -7.08 14.71 17.19
CA VAL A 615 -8.50 14.98 16.88
C VAL A 615 -9.29 13.67 16.86
N SER A 616 -10.29 13.58 17.73
CA SER A 616 -11.19 12.44 17.82
C SER A 616 -12.13 12.38 16.60
N PRO A 617 -12.19 11.25 15.86
CA PRO A 617 -13.04 11.11 14.68
C PRO A 617 -14.53 10.98 15.03
N ASN A 618 -14.87 10.66 16.29
CA ASN A 618 -16.24 10.37 16.72
C ASN A 618 -17.02 11.63 17.14
N ASN A 619 -16.33 12.72 17.48
CA ASN A 619 -16.95 13.96 17.98
C ASN A 619 -16.18 15.24 17.63
N ASN A 620 -15.11 15.16 16.82
CA ASN A 620 -14.20 16.26 16.47
C ASN A 620 -13.58 17.00 17.67
N ALA A 621 -13.55 16.37 18.85
CA ALA A 621 -12.85 16.94 20.00
C ALA A 621 -11.34 16.97 19.75
N MET A 622 -10.72 18.12 20.04
CA MET A 622 -9.29 18.37 19.83
C MET A 622 -8.56 18.29 21.18
N PHE A 623 -7.52 17.47 21.26
CA PHE A 623 -6.69 17.28 22.45
C PHE A 623 -5.27 17.78 22.19
N THR A 624 -4.86 18.85 22.85
CA THR A 624 -3.46 19.30 22.84
C THR A 624 -2.67 18.57 23.92
N LEU A 625 -1.52 18.02 23.53
CA LEU A 625 -0.51 17.44 24.41
C LEU A 625 0.79 18.24 24.27
N THR A 626 1.28 18.76 25.39
CA THR A 626 2.58 19.44 25.51
C THR A 626 3.47 18.59 26.40
N PRO A 627 4.74 18.32 26.04
CA PRO A 627 5.61 17.51 26.88
C PRO A 627 6.04 18.34 28.10
N TYR A 628 5.81 17.82 29.30
CA TYR A 628 6.31 18.48 30.52
C TYR A 628 7.82 18.26 30.72
N GLN A 629 8.38 17.29 30.00
CA GLN A 629 9.79 16.91 30.06
C GLN A 629 10.22 16.29 28.72
N VAL A 630 11.44 16.61 28.29
CA VAL A 630 12.12 15.99 27.14
C VAL A 630 13.54 15.66 27.55
N LYS A 631 14.03 14.45 27.24
CA LYS A 631 15.33 13.93 27.69
C LYS A 631 16.06 13.15 26.60
N ASP A 632 17.39 13.26 26.60
CA ASP A 632 18.26 12.32 25.88
C ASP A 632 18.22 10.92 26.54
N VAL A 633 18.11 9.87 25.72
CA VAL A 633 18.16 8.47 26.18
C VAL A 633 19.62 8.04 26.29
N THR A 634 20.32 8.54 27.32
CA THR A 634 21.79 8.41 27.49
C THR A 634 22.28 7.02 27.86
N LYS A 635 21.42 6.18 28.44
CA LYS A 635 21.52 4.73 28.26
C LYS A 635 20.59 4.37 27.11
N VAL A 636 21.14 3.97 25.98
CA VAL A 636 20.40 3.16 25.02
C VAL A 636 19.93 1.91 25.78
N ASN A 637 18.63 1.66 25.79
CA ASN A 637 18.16 0.31 26.06
C ASN A 637 18.54 -0.50 24.82
N ASP A 638 19.67 -1.23 24.87
CA ASP A 638 20.09 -2.13 23.77
C ASP A 638 18.97 -3.14 23.40
N ASN A 639 18.06 -3.38 24.34
CA ASN A 639 16.78 -4.07 24.17
C ASN A 639 15.78 -3.41 23.16
N LEU A 640 16.13 -2.32 22.47
CA LEU A 640 15.28 -1.65 21.47
C LEU A 640 15.86 -1.68 20.03
N THR A 641 16.84 -2.55 19.76
CA THR A 641 17.10 -3.05 18.40
C THR A 641 16.50 -4.44 18.23
N ASN A 642 15.19 -4.48 17.97
CA ASN A 642 14.54 -5.33 16.96
C ASN A 642 13.02 -5.10 16.94
N SER A 643 12.35 -5.66 15.93
CA SER A 643 10.89 -5.82 15.95
C SER A 643 10.48 -6.70 17.14
N ILE A 644 9.40 -6.34 17.84
CA ILE A 644 8.88 -7.04 19.04
C ILE A 644 8.50 -8.53 18.74
N TYR A 645 8.42 -8.85 17.44
CA TYR A 645 8.21 -10.18 16.88
C TYR A 645 9.09 -10.39 15.64
N GLU A 646 9.67 -11.58 15.50
CA GLU A 646 10.49 -11.95 14.34
C GLU A 646 9.60 -12.57 13.25
N ASN A 647 9.70 -12.10 12.00
CA ASN A 647 9.00 -12.70 10.85
C ASN A 647 9.84 -13.88 10.33
N ILE A 648 9.39 -15.10 10.60
CA ILE A 648 10.20 -16.31 10.39
C ILE A 648 9.79 -17.05 9.14
N ILE A 649 8.50 -17.01 8.78
CA ILE A 649 8.00 -17.64 7.55
C ILE A 649 6.94 -16.76 6.88
N GLN A 650 7.35 -16.05 5.83
CA GLN A 650 6.43 -15.36 4.92
C GLN A 650 5.58 -16.37 4.14
N ASN A 651 4.41 -15.94 3.67
CA ASN A 651 3.47 -16.74 2.89
C ASN A 651 2.97 -17.99 3.64
N THR A 652 2.73 -17.89 4.95
CA THR A 652 2.24 -18.99 5.79
C THR A 652 1.28 -18.56 6.89
N LYS A 653 0.44 -19.51 7.29
CA LYS A 653 -0.65 -19.38 8.26
C LYS A 653 -0.65 -20.59 9.20
N LEU A 654 -0.64 -20.36 10.52
CA LEU A 654 -0.79 -21.41 11.52
C LEU A 654 -2.16 -22.08 11.39
N MET A 655 -2.18 -23.41 11.42
CA MET A 655 -3.42 -24.18 11.37
C MET A 655 -4.18 -24.05 12.69
N GLU A 656 -5.44 -23.64 12.64
CA GLU A 656 -6.33 -23.63 13.80
C GLU A 656 -6.64 -25.08 14.23
N ASP A 657 -6.21 -25.46 15.44
CA ASP A 657 -6.49 -26.78 16.02
C ASP A 657 -7.30 -26.69 17.34
N LYS A 658 -7.63 -25.47 17.78
CA LYS A 658 -8.41 -25.13 18.98
C LYS A 658 -7.84 -25.67 20.31
N LEU A 659 -6.60 -26.14 20.29
CA LEU A 659 -5.86 -26.69 21.42
C LEU A 659 -4.55 -25.94 21.67
N ASN A 660 -3.84 -25.63 20.59
CA ASN A 660 -2.59 -24.88 20.59
C ASN A 660 -2.73 -23.57 19.82
N THR A 661 -3.51 -23.55 18.74
CA THR A 661 -3.77 -22.39 17.87
C THR A 661 -5.27 -22.06 17.83
N ILE A 662 -5.61 -20.80 18.10
CA ILE A 662 -6.99 -20.28 18.05
C ILE A 662 -7.07 -19.05 17.13
N GLN A 663 -8.18 -18.92 16.38
CA GLN A 663 -8.49 -17.67 15.66
C GLN A 663 -8.99 -16.60 16.64
N VAL A 664 -8.57 -15.34 16.47
CA VAL A 664 -8.98 -14.23 17.33
C VAL A 664 -9.63 -13.12 16.51
N PHE A 665 -10.91 -12.85 16.78
CA PHE A 665 -11.71 -11.88 16.05
C PHE A 665 -11.46 -10.43 16.50
N GLY A 666 -11.81 -9.47 15.63
CA GLY A 666 -11.68 -8.04 15.92
C GLY A 666 -10.24 -7.55 15.97
N THR A 667 -9.36 -8.07 15.11
CA THR A 667 -8.02 -7.56 14.84
C THR A 667 -8.03 -6.82 13.51
N ILE A 668 -7.53 -5.58 13.50
CA ILE A 668 -7.53 -4.71 12.30
C ILE A 668 -6.14 -4.55 11.67
N ASP A 669 -5.09 -4.83 12.44
CA ASP A 669 -3.69 -4.61 12.07
C ASP A 669 -2.77 -5.67 12.72
N LEU A 670 -1.54 -5.78 12.21
CA LEU A 670 -0.54 -6.76 12.65
C LEU A 670 -0.24 -6.63 14.15
N SER A 671 -0.08 -5.39 14.62
CA SER A 671 0.18 -5.08 16.02
C SER A 671 -1.02 -5.39 16.93
N SER A 672 -2.24 -5.38 16.41
CA SER A 672 -3.48 -5.80 17.09
C SER A 672 -3.52 -7.31 17.26
N CYS A 673 -3.08 -8.07 16.25
CA CYS A 673 -2.90 -9.52 16.37
C CYS A 673 -1.81 -9.86 17.41
N HIS A 674 -0.66 -9.18 17.35
CA HIS A 674 0.39 -9.29 18.38
C HIS A 674 -0.14 -8.94 19.79
N ARG A 675 -0.84 -7.82 19.97
CA ARG A 675 -1.44 -7.42 21.25
C ARG A 675 -2.37 -8.50 21.80
N LYS A 676 -3.19 -9.15 20.97
CA LYS A 676 -4.09 -10.25 21.41
C LYS A 676 -3.37 -11.58 21.65
N CYS A 677 -2.22 -11.83 21.03
CA CYS A 677 -1.33 -12.93 21.41
C CYS A 677 -0.73 -12.68 22.81
N VAL A 678 -0.19 -11.49 23.06
CA VAL A 678 0.38 -11.10 24.37
C VAL A 678 -0.70 -11.04 25.48
N GLN A 679 -1.89 -10.52 25.17
CA GLN A 679 -3.03 -10.40 26.10
C GLN A 679 -3.91 -11.66 26.16
N SER A 680 -3.49 -12.77 25.55
CA SER A 680 -4.18 -14.05 25.67
C SER A 680 -4.17 -14.48 27.15
N ALA A 681 -5.31 -14.97 27.65
CA ALA A 681 -5.65 -15.04 29.08
C ALA A 681 -4.80 -15.99 29.96
N GLU A 682 -3.75 -16.58 29.41
CA GLU A 682 -2.83 -17.54 30.05
C GLU A 682 -1.34 -17.15 29.90
N ASN A 683 -1.00 -16.01 29.29
CA ASN A 683 0.38 -15.66 28.87
C ASN A 683 1.08 -16.73 27.98
N SER A 684 0.34 -17.72 27.48
CA SER A 684 0.86 -18.95 26.88
C SER A 684 1.24 -18.81 25.41
N CYS A 685 0.88 -17.70 24.76
CA CYS A 685 1.16 -17.44 23.35
C CYS A 685 2.67 -17.29 23.07
N ARG A 686 3.14 -17.93 22.00
CA ARG A 686 4.55 -17.96 21.58
C ARG A 686 4.73 -17.59 20.12
N SER A 687 3.77 -17.95 19.26
CA SER A 687 3.69 -17.53 17.87
C SER A 687 2.31 -16.96 17.51
N PHE A 688 2.24 -16.21 16.42
CA PHE A 688 0.98 -15.82 15.80
C PHE A 688 1.12 -15.73 14.28
N SER A 689 0.00 -15.88 13.56
CA SER A 689 -0.10 -15.59 12.14
C SER A 689 -1.08 -14.45 11.91
N PHE A 690 -0.73 -13.59 10.95
CA PHE A 690 -1.55 -12.46 10.54
C PHE A 690 -1.79 -12.54 9.04
N CYS A 691 -3.05 -12.44 8.62
CA CYS A 691 -3.48 -12.56 7.23
C CYS A 691 -4.31 -11.35 6.80
N THR A 692 -3.95 -10.76 5.66
CA THR A 692 -4.63 -9.59 5.08
C THR A 692 -5.25 -9.94 3.73
N TYR A 693 -6.58 -9.98 3.69
CA TYR A 693 -7.37 -10.15 2.48
C TYR A 693 -8.00 -8.81 2.07
N ALA A 694 -8.55 -8.73 0.86
CA ALA A 694 -9.16 -7.48 0.36
C ALA A 694 -10.44 -7.08 1.13
N ASP A 695 -11.12 -8.05 1.74
CA ASP A 695 -12.40 -7.89 2.46
C ASP A 695 -12.25 -7.95 3.99
N ARG A 696 -11.19 -8.59 4.51
CA ARG A 696 -11.06 -8.92 5.94
C ARG A 696 -9.62 -9.17 6.38
N VAL A 697 -9.44 -9.12 7.70
CA VAL A 697 -8.19 -9.45 8.40
C VAL A 697 -8.44 -10.65 9.31
N GLU A 698 -7.56 -11.65 9.25
CA GLU A 698 -7.61 -12.83 10.12
C GLU A 698 -6.35 -12.91 10.99
N CYS A 699 -6.52 -13.20 12.28
CA CYS A 699 -5.44 -13.37 13.25
C CYS A 699 -5.56 -14.75 13.91
N PHE A 700 -4.44 -15.46 14.00
CA PHE A 700 -4.33 -16.76 14.67
C PHE A 700 -3.22 -16.67 15.71
N VAL A 701 -3.52 -16.96 16.97
CA VAL A 701 -2.55 -16.89 18.07
C VAL A 701 -2.28 -18.30 18.59
N SER A 702 -1.03 -18.63 18.91
CA SER A 702 -0.62 -20.00 19.17
C SER A 702 0.44 -20.15 20.27
N THR A 703 0.33 -21.23 21.04
CA THR A 703 1.29 -21.63 22.07
C THR A 703 2.54 -22.31 21.51
N ILE A 704 2.63 -22.51 20.19
CA ILE A 704 3.72 -23.22 19.52
C ILE A 704 4.97 -22.33 19.40
N SER A 705 6.11 -22.77 19.94
CA SER A 705 7.40 -22.07 19.84
C SER A 705 8.36 -22.61 18.77
N ASN A 706 8.08 -23.77 18.18
CA ASN A 706 8.80 -24.31 17.02
C ASN A 706 7.78 -24.59 15.91
N VAL A 707 7.74 -23.72 14.91
CA VAL A 707 6.76 -23.79 13.81
C VAL A 707 7.23 -24.83 12.78
N SER A 708 6.70 -26.06 12.87
CA SER A 708 6.97 -27.12 11.88
C SER A 708 6.03 -27.01 10.67
N SER A 709 6.46 -27.58 9.53
CA SER A 709 5.66 -27.67 8.30
C SER A 709 4.33 -28.39 8.46
N GLU A 710 4.17 -29.22 9.49
CA GLU A 710 2.93 -29.95 9.82
C GLU A 710 1.89 -29.09 10.57
N LYS A 711 2.26 -27.87 10.99
CA LYS A 711 1.39 -26.95 11.75
C LYS A 711 1.08 -25.64 11.02
N ILE A 712 1.49 -25.53 9.76
CA ILE A 712 1.26 -24.35 8.90
C ILE A 712 0.69 -24.76 7.55
N THR A 713 -0.10 -23.86 6.97
CA THR A 713 -0.50 -23.87 5.56
C THR A 713 0.21 -22.75 4.81
N HIS A 714 0.53 -22.98 3.53
CA HIS A 714 1.03 -21.90 2.66
C HIS A 714 -0.11 -21.01 2.18
N GLU A 715 0.00 -19.71 2.43
CA GLU A 715 -0.99 -18.72 2.03
C GLU A 715 -0.31 -17.36 1.84
N ALA A 716 -0.26 -16.87 0.61
CA ALA A 716 0.54 -15.69 0.21
C ALA A 716 0.07 -14.35 0.83
N SER A 717 -1.13 -14.33 1.39
CA SER A 717 -1.69 -13.18 2.12
C SER A 717 -1.34 -13.17 3.61
N CYS A 718 -0.49 -14.10 4.08
CA CYS A 718 -0.21 -14.33 5.50
C CYS A 718 1.29 -14.35 5.84
N GLY A 719 1.63 -13.89 7.05
CA GLY A 719 2.94 -14.08 7.68
C GLY A 719 2.81 -14.75 9.05
N THR A 720 3.83 -15.50 9.45
CA THR A 720 3.91 -16.17 10.77
C THR A 720 5.14 -15.72 11.56
N TYR A 721 4.91 -15.41 12.84
CA TYR A 721 5.83 -14.67 13.71
C TYR A 721 6.02 -15.37 15.07
N LEU A 722 7.19 -15.22 15.70
CA LEU A 722 7.41 -15.57 17.13
C LEU A 722 7.47 -14.29 17.99
N ILE A 723 7.04 -14.37 19.25
CA ILE A 723 7.27 -13.34 20.27
C ILE A 723 8.73 -13.36 20.74
N GLU A 724 9.38 -12.20 20.80
CA GLU A 724 10.76 -12.09 21.28
C GLU A 724 10.87 -12.25 22.81
N ASN A 725 11.39 -13.41 23.26
CA ASN A 725 11.62 -13.68 24.68
C ASN A 725 12.68 -12.78 25.35
N LEU A 726 13.55 -12.11 24.59
CA LEU A 726 14.57 -11.19 25.14
C LEU A 726 13.95 -9.99 25.89
N THR A 727 12.78 -9.52 25.43
CA THR A 727 12.01 -8.43 26.06
C THR A 727 11.64 -8.67 27.53
N LYS A 728 11.66 -9.94 27.97
CA LYS A 728 11.35 -10.39 29.33
C LYS A 728 12.53 -10.21 30.31
N PHE A 729 13.70 -9.78 29.84
CA PHE A 729 14.91 -9.63 30.66
C PHE A 729 15.46 -8.20 30.66
N LYS A 730 16.02 -7.77 31.80
CA LYS A 730 16.85 -6.57 31.95
C LYS A 730 18.34 -6.94 31.92
N LYS A 731 19.12 -6.09 31.26
CA LYS A 731 20.58 -6.23 31.06
C LYS A 731 21.37 -5.55 32.18
N ILE A 732 22.39 -6.24 32.69
CA ILE A 732 23.44 -5.70 33.55
C ILE A 732 24.75 -5.81 32.77
N SER A 733 25.19 -4.67 32.23
CA SER A 733 26.34 -4.61 31.34
C SER A 733 27.67 -4.83 32.07
N LEU A 734 28.66 -5.38 31.38
CA LEU A 734 30.05 -5.53 31.85
C LEU A 734 30.21 -6.37 33.13
N LYS A 735 29.34 -7.37 33.32
CA LYS A 735 29.39 -8.34 34.43
C LYS A 735 29.25 -9.78 33.91
N LYS A 736 29.83 -10.72 34.65
CA LYS A 736 29.60 -12.18 34.53
C LYS A 736 29.44 -12.81 35.90
N PHE A 737 28.93 -14.03 35.95
CA PHE A 737 28.92 -14.79 37.20
C PHE A 737 30.33 -15.26 37.58
N ASN A 738 30.62 -15.28 38.88
CA ASN A 738 31.90 -15.79 39.39
C ASN A 738 31.95 -17.33 39.44
N ASN A 739 30.79 -17.98 39.56
CA ASN A 739 30.61 -19.43 39.48
C ASN A 739 29.25 -19.76 38.82
N ILE A 740 29.19 -20.83 38.02
CA ILE A 740 27.94 -21.36 37.44
C ILE A 740 27.94 -22.88 37.59
N GLU A 741 27.26 -23.38 38.62
CA GLU A 741 27.31 -24.81 39.00
C GLU A 741 26.56 -25.76 38.04
N LYS A 742 25.71 -25.22 37.14
CA LYS A 742 24.68 -26.01 36.43
C LYS A 742 24.60 -25.82 34.91
N SER A 743 25.50 -25.04 34.29
CA SER A 743 25.49 -24.81 32.84
C SER A 743 26.90 -24.72 32.27
N VAL A 744 27.18 -25.57 31.27
CA VAL A 744 28.35 -25.42 30.38
C VAL A 744 28.02 -24.35 29.36
N ALA A 745 28.96 -23.44 29.08
CA ALA A 745 28.76 -22.38 28.10
C ALA A 745 28.67 -22.94 26.67
N PHE A 746 27.75 -22.42 25.86
CA PHE A 746 27.47 -22.91 24.49
C PHE A 746 27.20 -21.75 23.51
N GLU A 747 27.52 -21.92 22.24
CA GLU A 747 27.30 -20.88 21.22
C GLU A 747 25.81 -20.63 20.95
N SER A 748 25.39 -19.37 20.90
CA SER A 748 24.02 -18.96 20.56
C SER A 748 23.90 -17.47 20.23
N SER A 749 22.79 -17.09 19.59
CA SER A 749 22.35 -15.70 19.56
C SER A 749 21.72 -15.29 20.90
N LEU A 750 21.74 -13.99 21.20
CA LEU A 750 21.21 -13.45 22.46
C LEU A 750 19.72 -13.79 22.67
N GLY A 751 18.89 -13.62 21.64
CA GLY A 751 17.47 -13.99 21.68
C GLY A 751 17.23 -15.49 21.90
N LYS A 752 18.09 -16.36 21.33
CA LYS A 752 18.04 -17.81 21.56
C LYS A 752 18.46 -18.18 22.98
N CYS A 753 19.46 -17.50 23.54
CA CYS A 753 19.87 -17.64 24.94
C CYS A 753 18.73 -17.23 25.91
N ALA A 754 18.08 -16.09 25.67
CA ALA A 754 16.91 -15.65 26.44
C ALA A 754 15.73 -16.63 26.33
N SER A 755 15.47 -17.17 25.15
CA SER A 755 14.43 -18.18 24.93
C SER A 755 14.75 -19.49 25.67
N LEU A 756 16.01 -19.95 25.66
CA LEU A 756 16.42 -21.15 26.40
C LEU A 756 16.31 -20.95 27.93
N CYS A 757 16.60 -19.75 28.43
CA CYS A 757 16.36 -19.43 29.84
C CYS A 757 14.85 -19.38 30.18
N SER A 758 14.03 -18.73 29.34
CA SER A 758 12.57 -18.64 29.53
C SER A 758 11.86 -20.00 29.56
N ASN A 759 12.43 -21.02 28.91
CA ASN A 759 11.87 -22.37 28.84
C ASN A 759 12.49 -23.35 29.85
N SER A 760 13.29 -22.88 30.82
CA SER A 760 14.00 -23.73 31.77
C SER A 760 13.74 -23.31 33.22
N GLU A 761 13.04 -24.15 33.99
CA GLU A 761 12.73 -23.89 35.41
C GLU A 761 13.99 -23.72 36.29
N SER A 762 15.11 -24.30 35.86
CA SER A 762 16.41 -24.19 36.53
C SER A 762 17.20 -22.95 36.13
N CYS A 763 16.84 -22.26 35.05
CA CYS A 763 17.40 -20.96 34.70
C CYS A 763 16.66 -19.86 35.46
N LYS A 764 17.41 -19.04 36.21
CA LYS A 764 16.85 -17.87 36.90
C LYS A 764 17.34 -16.57 36.26
N SER A 765 18.60 -16.54 35.84
CA SER A 765 19.17 -15.53 34.96
C SER A 765 20.10 -16.20 33.95
N PHE A 766 20.64 -15.46 32.97
CA PHE A 766 21.68 -15.98 32.08
C PHE A 766 22.79 -14.95 31.87
N GLN A 767 23.97 -15.40 31.47
CA GLN A 767 25.03 -14.53 30.97
C GLN A 767 25.24 -14.74 29.47
N PHE A 768 25.69 -13.68 28.80
CA PHE A 768 26.07 -13.72 27.40
C PHE A 768 27.46 -13.09 27.23
N CYS A 769 28.40 -13.85 26.69
CA CYS A 769 29.80 -13.48 26.51
C CYS A 769 30.21 -13.67 25.05
N SER A 770 30.28 -12.59 24.27
CA SER A 770 30.78 -12.58 22.88
C SER A 770 30.26 -13.72 21.96
N GLY A 771 28.97 -14.08 22.03
CA GLY A 771 28.37 -15.18 21.25
C GLY A 771 28.19 -16.50 22.00
N SER A 772 28.71 -16.60 23.23
CA SER A 772 28.52 -17.74 24.13
C SER A 772 27.45 -17.43 25.19
N CYS A 773 26.51 -18.36 25.39
CA CYS A 773 25.44 -18.33 26.38
C CYS A 773 25.79 -19.20 27.58
N SER A 774 25.39 -18.83 28.79
CA SER A 774 25.40 -19.73 29.96
C SER A 774 24.19 -19.45 30.85
N LEU A 775 23.46 -20.51 31.24
CA LEU A 775 22.28 -20.39 32.11
C LEU A 775 22.70 -20.40 33.58
N ALA A 776 22.14 -19.51 34.39
CA ALA A 776 22.63 -19.20 35.74
C ALA A 776 21.52 -19.18 36.81
N GLY A 777 21.96 -19.13 38.07
CA GLY A 777 21.10 -18.95 39.24
C GLY A 777 20.54 -17.53 39.36
N TYR A 778 20.08 -17.18 40.56
CA TYR A 778 19.63 -15.81 40.83
C TYR A 778 20.81 -14.83 40.69
N TYR A 779 20.54 -13.61 40.24
CA TYR A 779 21.55 -12.55 40.28
C TYR A 779 21.60 -11.92 41.68
N THR A 780 22.79 -11.94 42.28
CA THR A 780 23.17 -11.10 43.42
C THR A 780 24.47 -10.37 43.11
N ASP A 781 24.78 -9.28 43.82
CA ASP A 781 26.05 -8.56 43.60
C ASP A 781 27.25 -9.48 43.91
N GLU A 782 27.20 -10.24 45.01
CA GLU A 782 28.22 -11.22 45.41
C GLU A 782 28.40 -12.36 44.40
N SER A 783 27.36 -12.79 43.68
CA SER A 783 27.45 -13.83 42.64
C SER A 783 28.22 -13.39 41.38
N SER A 784 28.63 -12.11 41.30
CA SER A 784 29.02 -11.46 40.06
C SER A 784 30.37 -10.74 40.13
N VAL A 785 31.05 -10.65 38.99
CA VAL A 785 32.31 -9.91 38.84
C VAL A 785 32.33 -9.11 37.53
N TYR A 786 33.09 -8.02 37.52
CA TYR A 786 33.31 -7.20 36.32
C TYR A 786 33.94 -8.02 35.18
N SER A 787 33.48 -7.80 33.95
CA SER A 787 33.99 -8.49 32.76
C SER A 787 33.69 -7.70 31.49
N GLU A 788 34.73 -7.24 30.79
CA GLU A 788 34.60 -6.36 29.62
C GLU A 788 33.94 -7.00 28.39
N SER A 789 33.83 -8.34 28.37
CA SER A 789 33.30 -9.15 27.27
C SER A 789 31.97 -9.85 27.56
N CYS A 790 31.35 -9.60 28.73
CA CYS A 790 30.14 -10.30 29.18
C CYS A 790 29.09 -9.35 29.76
N ASP A 791 27.82 -9.71 29.57
CA ASP A 791 26.66 -9.09 30.21
C ASP A 791 25.78 -10.16 30.89
N ILE A 792 25.13 -9.80 32.01
CA ILE A 792 24.12 -10.63 32.70
C ILE A 792 22.70 -10.16 32.33
N TYR A 793 21.77 -11.10 32.21
CA TYR A 793 20.36 -10.84 31.89
C TYR A 793 19.45 -11.50 32.92
N PHE A 794 18.68 -10.70 33.65
CA PHE A 794 17.77 -11.12 34.73
C PHE A 794 16.31 -10.75 34.42
N PRO A 795 15.29 -11.38 35.03
CA PRO A 795 13.90 -11.11 34.67
C PRO A 795 13.43 -9.68 34.94
N LYS A 796 12.70 -9.10 33.98
CA LYS A 796 11.97 -7.83 34.14
C LYS A 796 10.59 -8.13 34.74
N VAL A 797 10.47 -8.00 36.06
CA VAL A 797 9.27 -8.42 36.82
C VAL A 797 8.82 -7.45 37.94
N LEU A 798 9.41 -6.25 38.04
CA LEU A 798 9.03 -5.24 39.03
C LEU A 798 7.57 -4.78 38.88
N ASP A 799 7.03 -4.85 37.66
CA ASP A 799 5.62 -4.62 37.31
C ASP A 799 4.63 -5.63 37.93
N ARG A 800 5.13 -6.77 38.44
CA ARG A 800 4.33 -7.77 39.17
C ARG A 800 4.20 -7.48 40.67
N PHE A 801 4.72 -6.34 41.13
CA PHE A 801 4.67 -5.91 42.52
C PHE A 801 3.99 -4.54 42.67
N GLU A 802 3.06 -4.44 43.61
CA GLU A 802 2.43 -3.19 44.01
C GLU A 802 3.31 -2.45 45.03
N LEU A 803 3.65 -1.19 44.75
CA LEU A 803 4.34 -0.31 45.70
C LEU A 803 3.39 0.08 46.82
N THR A 804 3.47 -0.59 47.96
CA THR A 804 2.60 -0.33 49.11
C THR A 804 3.13 0.82 49.99
N GLY A 805 4.38 1.25 49.82
CA GLY A 805 4.93 2.49 50.39
C GLY A 805 5.77 2.32 51.66
N LYS A 806 5.81 3.35 52.52
CA LYS A 806 6.78 3.51 53.64
C LYS A 806 6.65 2.56 54.83
N TRP A 807 5.60 1.74 54.91
CA TRP A 807 5.47 0.74 56.00
C TRP A 807 6.11 -0.58 55.55
N ILE A 808 7.28 -0.87 56.11
CA ILE A 808 8.08 -2.05 55.81
C ILE A 808 7.70 -3.23 56.71
N VAL A 809 7.77 -4.42 56.13
CA VAL A 809 7.61 -5.73 56.78
C VAL A 809 8.88 -6.01 57.60
N ALA A 810 8.77 -6.38 58.88
CA ALA A 810 9.93 -6.51 59.76
C ALA A 810 10.50 -7.93 59.80
N ASP A 811 9.65 -8.96 59.73
CA ASP A 811 10.12 -10.34 59.67
C ASP A 811 10.58 -10.67 58.24
N VAL A 812 11.89 -10.43 58.01
CA VAL A 812 12.60 -10.66 56.75
C VAL A 812 13.46 -11.91 56.86
N PHE A 813 13.47 -12.74 55.82
CA PHE A 813 14.18 -14.03 55.82
C PHE A 813 15.51 -14.00 55.05
N HIS A 814 15.65 -13.11 54.08
CA HIS A 814 16.91 -12.87 53.34
C HIS A 814 17.20 -11.36 53.25
N THR A 815 18.47 -11.00 53.08
CA THR A 815 18.91 -9.62 52.88
C THR A 815 20.10 -9.58 51.93
N GLU A 816 19.93 -8.86 50.84
CA GLU A 816 20.93 -8.68 49.78
C GLU A 816 21.37 -7.21 49.71
N LEU A 817 22.65 -6.97 49.39
CA LEU A 817 23.22 -5.61 49.30
C LEU A 817 23.49 -5.19 47.85
N ASN A 818 23.67 -3.88 47.64
CA ASN A 818 24.04 -3.23 46.37
C ASN A 818 23.05 -3.39 45.20
N LEU A 819 21.99 -4.20 45.35
CA LEU A 819 20.92 -4.31 44.35
C LEU A 819 20.12 -3.01 44.17
N ASN A 820 19.48 -2.87 43.02
CA ASN A 820 18.38 -1.92 42.80
C ASN A 820 17.00 -2.59 42.94
N ALA A 821 15.92 -1.81 42.81
CA ALA A 821 14.55 -2.30 43.00
C ALA A 821 14.11 -3.35 41.96
N ASP A 822 14.59 -3.29 40.71
CA ASP A 822 14.30 -4.31 39.69
C ASP A 822 15.00 -5.64 40.00
N GLU A 823 16.26 -5.58 40.41
CA GLU A 823 17.05 -6.76 40.80
C GLU A 823 16.47 -7.40 42.08
N CYS A 824 16.05 -6.58 43.04
CA CYS A 824 15.37 -7.04 44.25
C CYS A 824 14.01 -7.69 43.94
N ALA A 825 13.23 -7.11 43.02
CA ALA A 825 11.98 -7.70 42.54
C ALA A 825 12.22 -9.03 41.80
N ALA A 826 13.26 -9.13 40.98
CA ALA A 826 13.62 -10.37 40.30
C ALA A 826 14.03 -11.47 41.28
N LEU A 827 14.86 -11.13 42.28
CA LEU A 827 15.26 -12.03 43.35
C LEU A 827 14.02 -12.52 44.13
N CYS A 828 13.13 -11.62 44.57
CA CYS A 828 11.89 -12.00 45.26
C CYS A 828 10.94 -12.82 44.38
N PHE A 829 10.74 -12.44 43.11
CA PHE A 829 9.81 -13.13 42.21
C PHE A 829 10.20 -14.59 42.00
N GLN A 830 11.50 -14.87 41.92
CA GLN A 830 12.01 -16.22 41.67
C GLN A 830 12.32 -17.02 42.95
N TRP A 831 12.35 -16.40 44.13
CA TRP A 831 12.66 -17.09 45.38
C TRP A 831 11.56 -18.08 45.77
N ASN A 832 11.91 -19.36 45.70
CA ASN A 832 11.14 -20.48 46.18
C ASN A 832 12.12 -21.61 46.54
N ASP A 833 12.25 -21.90 47.84
CA ASP A 833 13.11 -22.96 48.39
C ASP A 833 12.31 -24.10 49.04
N TYR A 834 11.06 -24.29 48.59
CA TYR A 834 10.04 -25.22 49.09
C TYR A 834 9.49 -24.89 50.49
N ASP A 835 10.32 -24.44 51.43
CA ASP A 835 9.88 -24.01 52.77
C ASP A 835 9.48 -22.52 52.82
N THR A 836 10.02 -21.67 51.95
CA THR A 836 9.66 -20.25 51.84
C THR A 836 9.49 -19.76 50.40
N VAL A 837 8.47 -18.91 50.21
CA VAL A 837 8.21 -18.14 48.98
C VAL A 837 8.18 -16.66 49.37
N CYS A 838 8.91 -15.81 48.64
CA CYS A 838 8.91 -14.37 48.88
C CYS A 838 7.58 -13.75 48.41
N GLN A 839 6.80 -13.15 49.31
CA GLN A 839 5.53 -12.48 49.01
C GLN A 839 5.68 -10.95 48.92
N SER A 840 6.64 -10.39 49.66
CA SER A 840 6.98 -8.97 49.58
C SER A 840 8.48 -8.74 49.73
N PHE A 841 8.96 -7.58 49.27
CA PHE A 841 10.31 -7.13 49.56
C PHE A 841 10.32 -5.68 50.04
N ASN A 842 11.27 -5.36 50.92
CA ASN A 842 11.60 -4.00 51.31
C ASN A 842 12.84 -3.57 50.53
N PHE A 843 12.74 -2.48 49.77
CA PHE A 843 13.87 -1.84 49.13
C PHE A 843 14.28 -0.58 49.90
N CYS A 844 15.51 -0.56 50.38
CA CYS A 844 16.15 0.60 50.99
C CYS A 844 17.21 1.15 50.01
N PRO A 845 17.04 2.35 49.44
CA PRO A 845 18.03 2.94 48.55
C PRO A 845 19.32 3.32 49.30
N ALA A 846 20.43 3.40 48.55
CA ALA A 846 21.73 3.80 49.10
C ALA A 846 21.70 5.26 49.60
N HIS A 847 22.26 5.50 50.79
CA HIS A 847 22.30 6.84 51.41
C HIS A 847 23.72 7.19 51.86
N GLY A 848 24.38 8.08 51.10
CA GLY A 848 25.72 8.59 51.41
C GLY A 848 26.81 7.53 51.26
N LYS A 849 27.10 6.80 52.34
CA LYS A 849 28.09 5.71 52.38
C LYS A 849 27.50 4.32 52.65
N THR A 850 26.20 4.20 52.89
CA THR A 850 25.56 2.88 53.03
C THR A 850 25.08 2.38 51.67
N SER A 851 25.39 1.12 51.37
CA SER A 851 24.80 0.38 50.26
C SER A 851 23.27 0.42 50.27
N SER A 852 22.66 0.19 49.11
CA SER A 852 21.26 -0.22 49.05
C SER A 852 21.08 -1.59 49.70
N MET A 853 19.88 -1.84 50.23
CA MET A 853 19.52 -3.09 50.89
C MET A 853 18.19 -3.59 50.32
N CYS A 854 18.13 -4.88 50.02
CA CYS A 854 16.97 -5.61 49.53
C CYS A 854 16.62 -6.67 50.57
N HIS A 855 15.54 -6.47 51.35
CA HIS A 855 15.10 -7.46 52.33
C HIS A 855 13.91 -8.24 51.80
N LEU A 856 13.97 -9.57 51.80
CA LEU A 856 12.89 -10.43 51.33
C LEU A 856 12.02 -10.89 52.50
N SER A 857 10.70 -10.92 52.31
CA SER A 857 9.78 -11.51 53.29
C SER A 857 8.74 -12.42 52.64
N LYS A 858 8.31 -13.40 53.41
CA LYS A 858 7.21 -14.34 53.11
C LYS A 858 5.83 -13.78 53.50
N TYR A 859 5.77 -12.57 54.06
CA TYR A 859 4.54 -11.92 54.51
C TYR A 859 4.17 -10.70 53.64
N SER A 860 2.86 -10.48 53.50
CA SER A 860 2.22 -9.26 53.02
C SER A 860 1.91 -8.33 54.20
N ARG A 861 1.76 -7.02 53.96
CA ARG A 861 1.22 -6.08 54.97
C ARG A 861 -0.18 -6.47 55.46
N HIS A 862 -0.90 -7.27 54.69
CA HIS A 862 -2.24 -7.74 55.00
C HIS A 862 -2.28 -9.01 55.88
N ASP A 863 -1.13 -9.61 56.20
CA ASP A 863 -1.07 -10.80 57.05
C ASP A 863 -1.27 -10.45 58.53
N ALA A 864 -2.23 -11.12 59.17
CA ALA A 864 -2.76 -10.74 60.49
C ALA A 864 -1.78 -10.87 61.68
N ASN A 865 -0.55 -11.35 61.45
CA ASN A 865 0.49 -11.54 62.46
C ASN A 865 1.76 -10.69 62.21
N GLU A 866 1.85 -9.95 61.10
CA GLU A 866 3.08 -9.27 60.69
C GLU A 866 3.35 -7.97 61.47
N LYS A 867 4.62 -7.71 61.80
CA LYS A 867 5.06 -6.54 62.56
C LYS A 867 5.54 -5.42 61.64
N LEU A 868 4.63 -4.52 61.27
CA LEU A 868 4.95 -3.38 60.41
C LEU A 868 5.77 -2.30 61.13
N ILE A 869 6.80 -1.79 60.45
CA ILE A 869 7.64 -0.67 60.90
C ILE A 869 7.53 0.47 59.89
N HIS A 870 7.37 1.71 60.37
CA HIS A 870 7.45 2.88 59.49
C HIS A 870 8.91 3.20 59.18
N SER A 871 9.27 3.31 57.90
CA SER A 871 10.60 3.71 57.46
C SER A 871 10.53 4.96 56.58
N ASP A 872 11.30 5.99 56.94
CA ASP A 872 11.35 7.21 56.14
C ASP A 872 12.17 7.07 54.84
N THR A 873 13.05 6.06 54.76
CA THR A 873 13.98 5.83 53.65
C THR A 873 13.60 4.64 52.78
N CYS A 874 13.03 3.58 53.36
CA CYS A 874 12.72 2.34 52.65
C CYS A 874 11.27 2.28 52.14
N GLN A 875 11.04 1.45 51.12
CA GLN A 875 9.74 1.21 50.51
C GLN A 875 9.44 -0.30 50.46
N ASN A 876 8.19 -0.69 50.72
CA ASN A 876 7.73 -2.08 50.58
C ASN A 876 6.96 -2.28 49.26
N TYR A 877 7.14 -3.47 48.68
CA TYR A 877 6.59 -3.92 47.40
C TYR A 877 6.01 -5.33 47.58
N GLU A 878 4.74 -5.54 47.20
CA GLU A 878 4.01 -6.81 47.42
C GLU A 878 3.57 -7.45 46.11
N ARG A 879 3.64 -8.79 45.99
CA ARG A 879 3.18 -9.50 44.80
C ARG A 879 1.69 -9.24 44.52
N THR A 880 1.35 -8.90 43.28
CA THR A 880 -0.06 -8.76 42.88
C THR A 880 -0.77 -10.12 42.84
N LYS A 881 -1.96 -10.24 43.43
CA LYS A 881 -2.68 -11.50 43.70
C LYS A 881 -3.00 -12.39 42.48
N GLN A 882 -2.79 -11.90 41.26
CA GLN A 882 -2.97 -12.68 40.04
C GLN A 882 -1.95 -13.84 39.91
N SER A 883 -0.81 -13.80 40.63
CA SER A 883 0.21 -14.86 40.59
C SER A 883 -0.04 -16.10 41.48
N GLU A 884 -0.98 -16.05 42.44
CA GLU A 884 -1.15 -17.15 43.41
C GLU A 884 -1.62 -18.47 42.77
N ASN A 885 -2.31 -18.41 41.62
CA ASN A 885 -2.78 -19.59 40.91
C ASN A 885 -1.69 -20.31 40.08
N GLU A 886 -0.59 -19.64 39.71
CA GLU A 886 0.49 -20.29 38.96
C GLU A 886 1.35 -21.17 39.88
N GLN A 887 1.65 -20.70 41.08
CA GLN A 887 2.65 -21.32 41.97
C GLN A 887 2.11 -22.50 42.82
N ARG A 888 0.81 -22.81 42.73
CA ARG A 888 0.17 -23.91 43.47
C ARG A 888 0.11 -25.26 42.73
N ASN A 889 0.48 -25.30 41.45
CA ASN A 889 0.33 -26.50 40.60
C ASN A 889 1.49 -27.52 40.71
N THR A 890 2.44 -27.32 41.62
CA THR A 890 3.62 -28.19 41.81
C THR A 890 3.81 -28.75 43.23
N GLU A 891 2.81 -28.64 44.11
CA GLU A 891 2.80 -29.44 45.35
C GLU A 891 2.43 -30.92 45.05
N ILE A 892 3.40 -31.82 45.27
CA ILE A 892 3.20 -33.26 45.14
C ILE A 892 2.24 -33.75 46.23
N ILE A 893 1.19 -34.48 45.83
CA ILE A 893 0.17 -35.03 46.73
C ILE A 893 0.81 -35.99 47.76
N SER A 894 1.12 -35.47 48.94
CA SER A 894 1.40 -36.25 50.15
C SER A 894 0.22 -36.15 51.11
N LYS A 895 -0.14 -37.27 51.74
CA LYS A 895 -1.45 -37.43 52.40
C LYS A 895 -1.41 -37.08 53.88
N VAL A 896 -2.42 -36.35 54.35
CA VAL A 896 -3.19 -36.76 55.54
C VAL A 896 -4.68 -36.57 55.28
N THR A 897 -5.46 -37.63 55.46
CA THR A 897 -6.93 -37.64 55.31
C THR A 897 -7.62 -37.48 56.66
N HIS A 898 -8.70 -36.69 56.72
CA HIS A 898 -9.74 -36.86 57.75
C HIS A 898 -10.97 -37.55 57.15
N SER A 899 -11.29 -38.75 57.67
CA SER A 899 -12.12 -39.77 57.01
C SER A 899 -13.64 -39.64 57.20
N GLY A 900 -14.17 -38.41 57.25
CA GLY A 900 -15.55 -38.15 57.65
C GLY A 900 -16.61 -38.13 56.52
N GLN A 901 -16.41 -37.30 55.48
CA GLN A 901 -17.53 -36.79 54.67
C GLN A 901 -17.58 -37.27 53.20
N VAL A 902 -16.53 -37.90 52.68
CA VAL A 902 -16.43 -38.26 51.25
C VAL A 902 -17.43 -39.35 50.83
N TYR A 903 -17.79 -40.26 51.74
CA TYR A 903 -18.63 -41.42 51.42
C TYR A 903 -20.07 -41.08 51.02
N GLY A 904 -20.62 -39.95 51.48
CA GLY A 904 -21.98 -39.53 51.11
C GLY A 904 -22.09 -38.99 49.68
N ILE A 905 -21.05 -38.31 49.19
CA ILE A 905 -21.07 -37.59 47.92
C ILE A 905 -20.89 -38.54 46.73
N ILE A 906 -19.97 -39.51 46.84
CA ILE A 906 -19.68 -40.46 45.75
C ILE A 906 -20.90 -41.34 45.42
N VAL A 907 -21.64 -41.80 46.43
CA VAL A 907 -22.85 -42.62 46.24
C VAL A 907 -23.95 -41.84 45.52
N LEU A 908 -24.08 -40.53 45.77
CA LEU A 908 -25.09 -39.67 45.14
C LEU A 908 -24.82 -39.50 43.64
N PHE A 909 -23.58 -39.24 43.24
CA PHE A 909 -23.24 -39.05 41.83
C PHE A 909 -23.29 -40.36 41.02
N VAL A 910 -22.84 -41.49 41.59
CA VAL A 910 -22.90 -42.80 40.90
C VAL A 910 -24.35 -43.24 40.65
N THR A 911 -25.25 -43.05 41.63
CA THR A 911 -26.68 -43.39 41.45
C THR A 911 -27.37 -42.47 40.46
N THR A 912 -27.07 -41.17 40.46
CA THR A 912 -27.68 -40.19 39.53
C THR A 912 -27.21 -40.41 38.09
N GLY A 913 -25.92 -40.69 37.87
CA GLY A 913 -25.35 -40.92 36.53
C GLY A 913 -25.82 -42.21 35.86
N LEU A 914 -26.04 -43.29 36.63
CA LEU A 914 -26.57 -44.55 36.10
C LEU A 914 -28.01 -44.42 35.59
N VAL A 915 -28.85 -43.63 36.26
CA VAL A 915 -30.25 -43.42 35.85
C VAL A 915 -30.34 -42.59 34.56
N SER A 916 -29.53 -41.53 34.42
CA SER A 916 -29.56 -40.69 33.22
C SER A 916 -29.02 -41.40 31.97
N GLY A 917 -27.93 -42.17 32.10
CA GLY A 917 -27.33 -42.91 30.98
C GLY A 917 -28.27 -43.93 30.33
N ILE A 918 -29.05 -44.66 31.14
CA ILE A 918 -29.99 -45.67 30.64
C ILE A 918 -31.15 -45.04 29.84
N VAL A 919 -31.64 -43.87 30.26
CA VAL A 919 -32.73 -43.16 29.56
C VAL A 919 -32.26 -42.67 28.18
N VAL A 920 -31.07 -42.08 28.09
CA VAL A 920 -30.53 -41.58 26.80
C VAL A 920 -30.31 -42.73 25.80
N ALA A 921 -29.78 -43.86 26.26
CA ALA A 921 -29.56 -45.04 25.42
C ALA A 921 -30.86 -45.60 24.81
N MET A 922 -31.96 -45.65 25.58
CA MET A 922 -33.26 -46.11 25.08
C MET A 922 -33.91 -45.15 24.07
N VAL A 923 -33.67 -43.83 24.19
CA VAL A 923 -34.17 -42.86 23.20
C VAL A 923 -33.41 -42.98 21.88
N TYR A 924 -32.08 -43.07 21.95
CA TYR A 924 -31.23 -43.14 20.76
C TYR A 924 -31.51 -44.39 19.91
N LEU A 925 -31.61 -45.56 20.54
CA LEU A 925 -31.88 -46.84 19.87
C LEU A 925 -33.30 -46.96 19.29
N LYS A 926 -34.22 -46.05 19.62
CA LYS A 926 -35.61 -46.07 19.13
C LYS A 926 -35.86 -45.18 17.91
N PHE A 927 -34.92 -44.29 17.56
CA PHE A 927 -35.12 -43.28 16.50
C PHE A 927 -34.49 -43.62 15.14
N PHE A 928 -33.49 -44.49 15.08
CA PHE A 928 -32.84 -44.88 13.82
C PHE A 928 -32.96 -46.38 13.55
N SER A 929 -33.87 -46.72 12.64
CA SER A 929 -34.01 -48.10 12.14
C SER A 929 -34.30 -48.13 10.63
N VAL A 930 -33.34 -48.71 9.89
CA VAL A 930 -33.55 -49.50 8.66
C VAL A 930 -33.80 -48.77 7.31
N LYS A 931 -32.81 -48.96 6.39
CA LYS A 931 -32.87 -48.95 4.90
C LYS A 931 -32.99 -47.60 4.15
N SER A 932 -32.52 -47.47 2.89
CA SER A 932 -31.89 -48.44 1.94
C SER A 932 -30.92 -47.81 0.92
N ASP A 933 -29.79 -48.50 0.70
CA ASP A 933 -29.13 -48.88 -0.58
C ASP A 933 -28.73 -47.89 -1.72
N ALA A 934 -27.69 -48.34 -2.46
CA ALA A 934 -27.18 -47.90 -3.78
C ALA A 934 -26.36 -46.58 -3.86
N THR A 935 -25.19 -46.49 -4.51
CA THR A 935 -24.32 -47.51 -5.17
C THR A 935 -22.87 -46.99 -5.34
N GLN A 936 -21.87 -47.90 -5.33
CA GLN A 936 -20.56 -47.98 -6.08
C GLN A 936 -19.85 -46.68 -6.57
N ILE A 937 -18.52 -46.52 -6.57
CA ILE A 937 -17.31 -47.40 -6.54
C ILE A 937 -16.09 -46.47 -6.21
N TYR A 938 -14.90 -46.78 -5.64
CA TYR A 938 -14.16 -47.95 -5.09
C TYR A 938 -13.30 -47.41 -3.87
N ASN A 939 -12.44 -48.08 -3.07
CA ASN A 939 -11.43 -49.16 -3.19
C ASN A 939 -10.11 -48.72 -3.91
N ARG A 940 -8.87 -49.11 -3.56
CA ARG A 940 -8.24 -50.14 -2.67
C ARG A 940 -7.00 -49.52 -1.95
N ASN A 941 -6.34 -50.05 -0.91
CA ASN A 941 -6.14 -51.40 -0.29
C ASN A 941 -5.68 -51.18 1.21
N THR A 942 -5.20 -52.13 2.05
CA THR A 942 -5.74 -53.39 2.63
C THR A 942 -4.87 -53.82 3.85
N PHE A 943 -5.49 -54.27 4.97
CA PHE A 943 -5.07 -55.26 6.01
C PHE A 943 -3.61 -55.29 6.55
N SER A 944 -3.24 -55.32 7.85
CA SER A 944 -3.76 -55.92 9.13
C SER A 944 -3.56 -57.45 9.26
N TRP A 945 -3.24 -58.12 10.39
CA TRP A 945 -3.43 -57.85 11.84
C TRP A 945 -2.25 -58.37 12.72
N SER A 946 -2.43 -58.64 14.03
CA SER A 946 -1.39 -58.67 15.10
C SER A 946 -1.27 -59.95 15.97
N LYS A 947 -0.25 -59.96 16.86
CA LYS A 947 -0.03 -60.85 18.06
C LYS A 947 0.35 -62.34 17.78
N GLN A 948 0.99 -63.09 18.68
CA GLN A 948 1.38 -62.87 20.11
C GLN A 948 2.81 -63.42 20.43
N LEU A 949 3.21 -63.42 21.71
CA LEU A 949 4.56 -63.69 22.26
C LEU A 949 5.17 -65.09 22.00
N ASN A 950 6.52 -65.08 21.96
CA ASN A 950 7.55 -66.09 22.33
C ASN A 950 7.19 -67.57 22.47
N ASP A 951 8.07 -68.43 21.91
CA ASP A 951 8.90 -69.32 22.75
C ASP A 951 10.29 -69.57 22.12
N GLU A 952 11.17 -70.32 22.79
CA GLU A 952 12.63 -70.36 22.61
C GLU A 952 13.23 -71.36 21.58
N ARG A 953 14.47 -71.02 21.16
CA ARG A 953 15.66 -71.88 20.86
C ARG A 953 15.98 -72.48 19.46
N GLN A 954 17.28 -72.29 19.16
CA GLN A 954 18.27 -73.22 18.56
C GLN A 954 18.30 -73.49 17.05
N SER A 955 19.13 -72.66 16.37
CA SER A 955 20.35 -73.06 15.63
C SER A 955 20.31 -74.14 14.53
N VAL A 956 20.88 -73.82 13.36
CA VAL A 956 22.24 -74.26 12.94
C VAL A 956 22.72 -73.47 11.69
N ASN A 957 24.04 -73.45 11.51
CA ASN A 957 24.88 -72.98 10.39
C ASN A 957 24.30 -73.19 8.97
N GLY A 958 24.75 -72.48 7.92
CA GLY A 958 25.79 -71.45 7.80
C GLY A 958 26.54 -71.50 6.45
N GLU A 959 27.48 -70.57 6.25
CA GLU A 959 28.42 -70.48 5.10
C GLU A 959 27.80 -70.30 3.68
N GLY A 960 28.65 -69.98 2.69
CA GLY A 960 28.29 -69.81 1.27
C GLY A 960 28.64 -68.43 0.70
N SER A 961 29.79 -68.31 0.03
CA SER A 961 30.32 -67.06 -0.54
C SER A 961 30.42 -67.11 -2.07
N LEU A 962 30.82 -65.96 -2.66
CA LEU A 962 31.38 -65.75 -4.02
C LEU A 962 30.44 -65.34 -5.19
N GLN A 963 30.67 -64.10 -5.64
CA GLN A 963 31.14 -63.72 -7.00
C GLN A 963 30.18 -63.43 -8.19
N ILE A 964 30.36 -62.19 -8.70
CA ILE A 964 30.73 -61.81 -10.09
C ILE A 964 29.65 -61.59 -11.18
N SER A 965 29.74 -60.39 -11.78
CA SER A 965 29.33 -59.95 -13.13
C SER A 965 27.87 -60.00 -13.60
N SER A 966 27.47 -59.21 -14.60
CA SER A 966 27.85 -57.82 -15.01
C SER A 966 26.90 -57.32 -16.11
N ASP A 967 27.05 -56.05 -16.49
CA ASP A 967 26.79 -55.47 -17.82
C ASP A 967 25.35 -55.32 -18.40
N TYR A 968 24.96 -54.04 -18.45
CA TYR A 968 24.40 -53.30 -19.61
C TYR A 968 23.05 -53.64 -20.29
N ALA A 969 22.28 -52.54 -20.44
CA ALA A 969 21.33 -52.19 -21.52
C ALA A 969 19.99 -52.98 -21.63
N VAL A 970 18.79 -52.38 -21.68
CA VAL A 970 18.26 -51.26 -22.50
C VAL A 970 18.31 -51.62 -24.01
N PRO A 971 17.21 -51.64 -24.80
CA PRO A 971 16.07 -50.70 -24.75
C PRO A 971 14.66 -51.33 -25.00
N VAL A 972 13.71 -50.44 -25.33
CA VAL A 972 12.46 -50.58 -26.11
C VAL A 972 11.15 -50.51 -25.30
N SER A 973 10.23 -49.74 -25.86
CA SER A 973 8.91 -49.34 -25.36
C SER A 973 7.76 -50.14 -25.98
N GLU A 974 6.67 -50.26 -25.24
CA GLU A 974 5.33 -49.82 -25.71
C GLU A 974 4.73 -48.90 -24.63
#